data_AF-A0A4Q3ESL5-F1
#
_entry.id   AF-A0A4Q3ESL5-F1
#
_cell.length_a   1.000
_cell.length_b   1.000
_cell.length_c   1.000
_cell.angle_alpha   90.00
_cell.angle_beta   90.00
_cell.angle_gamma   90.00
#
_symmetry.space_group_name_H-M   'P 1'
#
loop_
_entity.id
_entity.type
_entity.pdbx_description
1 polymer ?
#
loop_
_entity_poly.entity_id
_entity_poly.type
_entity_poly.pdbx_seq_one_letter_code
_entity_poly.pdbx_strand_id
1 'polypeptide(L)'
;SSSRVACGAKPGTLSEDMITAHKQKNVILSPLWHWNSPTKLKDAACNGSGETAWYSGFYTNATNFNLKAALADTNSADYKALIADIDIISAELQKFSDAGIPLLWRPLHEAQGAWFWWGASGPEELKALWRIMYNRMTIDHKLNNLIWVFTNTGDSSAEWYPGNDVVDIVGYDGYDGKNAGNPFKSQFATLKDRYDGKKIVALTETGTIPNVATMRTENAYWSYFVTWNSGGDYGPANADPAITKATYADENTVNLQDIPGGKVKTEAGLYSGFEMSTQGFGAQVGWSDTSGITTSTNWSSSGSTSLGFFKDLVALGKSSDIVFQTYPTGGLDITGKTSMTIKVHAADAGTGVNAQLFVKDKDYVWKDNGTVNLVDGSAVLTLDVTGINMLSGFGVRFNGVDGTSTAAKFYIDEISLSDGSSSKIIYDFEPATDGFGAQIGWSDTSGITTSTEWAKAGMRSLALYKNLSALSSVSDIVLQAYPEGGIDVKDKSTLTVSVHAMGAGNAVNAKLFVKDKDYVWKDGGAVDLVNGSADLTVDVSTIDLLSGLGVDFNGADGASTNAKFFIDSITLDGKVLYSFEGTGDWEFQNNWTGTTGIHLSTDWAKSGSTSIAGTTQLKDGDDNVVLQLYPKGGILRGDITKLKVSVHVKDAGPAVKAQLFAKDKNFTWKDGGAVDLVGGSADLELDISAWDELSGLGVRFMGPVNSATESTYYIDDVIFE
;
A
#
# COMPACT_ATOMS: atom_id res chain seq x y z
N SER A 1 6.47 40.82 3.02
CA SER A 1 6.55 42.05 3.83
C SER A 1 7.06 43.19 2.97
N SER A 2 6.48 44.37 3.16
CA SER A 2 6.84 45.60 2.44
C SER A 2 8.31 45.97 2.60
N SER A 3 8.88 45.75 3.78
CA SER A 3 10.30 46.05 4.06
C SER A 3 11.29 45.23 3.23
N ARG A 4 10.98 43.96 2.93
CA ARG A 4 11.81 43.16 2.02
C ARG A 4 11.73 43.67 0.58
N VAL A 5 10.53 44.04 0.13
CA VAL A 5 10.32 44.60 -1.22
C VAL A 5 11.03 45.95 -1.37
N ALA A 6 11.00 46.79 -0.33
CA ALA A 6 11.75 48.04 -0.29
C ALA A 6 13.28 47.82 -0.43
N CYS A 7 13.80 46.70 0.08
CA CYS A 7 15.18 46.25 -0.11
C CYS A 7 15.42 45.45 -1.41
N GLY A 8 14.49 45.49 -2.36
CA GLY A 8 14.65 44.89 -3.68
C GLY A 8 14.32 43.39 -3.76
N ALA A 9 13.78 42.78 -2.71
CA ALA A 9 13.28 41.41 -2.79
C ALA A 9 12.10 41.34 -3.75
N LYS A 10 12.14 40.40 -4.69
CA LYS A 10 11.02 40.11 -5.59
C LYS A 10 10.17 39.00 -4.97
N PRO A 11 8.85 39.18 -4.85
CA PRO A 11 7.95 38.08 -4.51
C PRO A 11 8.16 36.91 -5.47
N GLY A 12 8.27 35.70 -4.94
CA GLY A 12 8.38 34.46 -5.73
C GLY A 12 7.03 33.88 -6.10
N THR A 13 6.99 32.61 -6.52
CA THR A 13 5.80 31.88 -6.97
C THR A 13 5.23 30.91 -5.92
N LEU A 14 5.62 31.07 -4.65
CA LEU A 14 5.33 30.07 -3.62
C LEU A 14 3.83 29.74 -3.51
N SER A 15 2.94 30.74 -3.62
CA SER A 15 1.51 30.53 -3.58
C SER A 15 1.04 29.66 -4.76
N GLU A 16 1.49 29.98 -5.98
CA GLU A 16 1.19 29.23 -7.19
C GLU A 16 1.77 27.81 -7.15
N ASP A 17 2.98 27.64 -6.63
CA ASP A 17 3.65 26.35 -6.49
C ASP A 17 2.92 25.45 -5.49
N MET A 18 2.45 26.01 -4.36
CA MET A 18 1.64 25.28 -3.37
C MET A 18 0.26 24.89 -3.93
N ILE A 19 -0.41 25.80 -4.65
CA ILE A 19 -1.69 25.50 -5.32
C ILE A 19 -1.50 24.38 -6.34
N THR A 20 -0.41 24.43 -7.11
CA THR A 20 -0.07 23.41 -8.11
C THR A 20 0.18 22.06 -7.44
N ALA A 21 0.96 22.03 -6.36
CA ALA A 21 1.21 20.80 -5.60
C ALA A 21 -0.08 20.19 -5.04
N HIS A 22 -0.98 21.01 -4.47
CA HIS A 22 -2.27 20.53 -3.98
C HIS A 22 -3.13 19.98 -5.12
N LYS A 23 -3.26 20.69 -6.25
CA LYS A 23 -4.04 20.21 -7.39
C LYS A 23 -3.50 18.92 -8.01
N GLN A 24 -2.19 18.73 -7.99
CA GLN A 24 -1.54 17.55 -8.58
C GLN A 24 -1.58 16.33 -7.66
N LYS A 25 -1.41 16.51 -6.35
CA LYS A 25 -1.15 15.41 -5.42
C LYS A 25 -2.16 15.31 -4.28
N ASN A 26 -3.01 16.32 -4.12
CA ASN A 26 -3.90 16.49 -2.98
C ASN A 26 -3.16 16.55 -1.62
N VAL A 27 -2.03 17.26 -1.59
CA VAL A 27 -1.27 17.51 -0.35
C VAL A 27 -2.01 18.47 0.59
N ILE A 28 -1.87 18.28 1.90
CA ILE A 28 -2.32 19.26 2.90
C ILE A 28 -1.30 20.41 2.97
N LEU A 29 -1.78 21.65 2.94
CA LEU A 29 -0.93 22.85 2.93
C LEU A 29 -0.92 23.53 4.30
N SER A 30 0.28 23.82 4.83
CA SER A 30 0.49 24.49 6.11
C SER A 30 1.45 25.70 6.00
N PRO A 31 1.03 26.83 5.40
CA PRO A 31 1.87 28.02 5.30
C PRO A 31 2.14 28.68 6.66
N LEU A 32 3.39 29.11 6.85
CA LEU A 32 3.84 29.93 7.98
C LEU A 32 4.45 31.26 7.47
N TRP A 33 4.55 32.27 8.34
CA TRP A 33 5.03 33.58 7.95
C TRP A 33 6.16 34.13 8.83
N HIS A 34 7.39 34.09 8.32
CA HIS A 34 8.51 34.87 8.84
C HIS A 34 8.34 36.36 8.45
N TRP A 35 7.61 37.10 9.27
CA TRP A 35 7.25 38.49 8.98
C TRP A 35 8.42 39.44 9.27
N ASN A 36 9.16 39.93 8.26
CA ASN A 36 10.08 41.06 8.51
C ASN A 36 9.27 42.27 8.95
N SER A 37 9.69 42.90 10.05
CA SER A 37 9.05 44.12 10.55
C SER A 37 8.75 45.12 9.42
N PRO A 38 7.54 45.71 9.37
CA PRO A 38 7.14 46.59 8.26
C PRO A 38 8.04 47.82 8.11
N THR A 39 8.58 48.30 9.23
CA THR A 39 9.44 49.49 9.31
C THR A 39 10.58 49.25 10.30
N LYS A 40 11.52 50.20 10.38
CA LYS A 40 12.59 50.25 11.40
C LYS A 40 13.60 49.10 11.38
N LEU A 41 13.86 48.50 10.21
CA LEU A 41 15.02 47.63 10.02
C LEU A 41 16.31 48.33 10.45
N LYS A 42 17.21 47.62 11.15
CA LYS A 42 18.52 48.16 11.53
C LYS A 42 19.38 48.40 10.28
N ASP A 43 19.35 47.47 9.34
CA ASP A 43 19.93 47.62 8.00
C ASP A 43 18.95 48.31 7.03
N ALA A 44 18.69 49.60 7.26
CA ALA A 44 17.80 50.39 6.40
C ALA A 44 18.41 50.71 5.02
N ALA A 45 19.72 50.53 4.86
CA ALA A 45 20.43 50.74 3.59
C ALA A 45 20.43 49.49 2.69
N CYS A 46 19.91 48.36 3.18
CA CYS A 46 19.78 47.10 2.46
C CYS A 46 21.10 46.57 1.89
N ASN A 47 22.22 46.84 2.58
CA ASN A 47 23.56 46.49 2.12
C ASN A 47 24.38 45.72 3.17
N GLY A 48 23.79 45.45 4.33
CA GLY A 48 24.39 44.65 5.39
C GLY A 48 24.34 43.15 5.12
N SER A 49 25.13 42.41 5.89
CA SER A 49 25.16 40.96 5.92
C SER A 49 25.15 40.44 7.37
N GLY A 50 24.78 39.18 7.56
CA GLY A 50 24.73 38.53 8.88
C GLY A 50 23.41 38.73 9.62
N GLU A 51 23.45 38.58 10.95
CA GLU A 51 22.25 38.45 11.81
C GLU A 51 21.36 39.71 11.86
N THR A 52 21.89 40.87 11.48
CA THR A 52 21.15 42.15 11.48
C THR A 52 20.87 42.70 10.09
N ALA A 53 21.20 41.93 9.04
CA ALA A 53 20.91 42.29 7.66
C ALA A 53 19.41 42.44 7.41
N TRP A 54 19.05 43.20 6.38
CA TRP A 54 17.65 43.52 6.07
C TRP A 54 16.76 42.29 5.88
N TYR A 55 17.29 41.19 5.34
CA TYR A 55 16.56 39.95 5.11
C TYR A 55 16.27 39.18 6.41
N SER A 56 16.99 39.48 7.49
CA SER A 56 16.81 38.93 8.84
C SER A 56 15.81 39.72 9.69
N GLY A 57 15.16 40.75 9.13
CA GLY A 57 14.30 41.72 9.81
C GLY A 57 13.06 41.18 10.53
N PHE A 58 12.83 39.87 10.53
CA PHE A 58 11.86 39.19 11.39
C PHE A 58 12.40 38.95 12.81
N TYR A 59 13.72 38.86 12.98
CA TYR A 59 14.34 38.77 14.29
C TYR A 59 14.30 40.11 15.03
N THR A 60 14.05 40.05 16.33
CA THR A 60 14.14 41.17 17.27
C THR A 60 15.50 41.86 17.19
N ASN A 61 16.58 41.09 16.99
CA ASN A 61 17.92 41.68 16.88
C ASN A 61 18.16 42.46 15.58
N ALA A 62 17.34 42.28 14.53
CA ALA A 62 17.53 42.93 13.23
C ALA A 62 16.63 44.16 13.01
N THR A 63 15.80 44.52 14.00
CA THR A 63 14.86 45.64 13.88
C THR A 63 14.77 46.45 15.18
N ASN A 64 14.42 47.73 15.06
CA ASN A 64 14.05 48.60 16.17
C ASN A 64 12.52 48.79 16.25
N PHE A 65 11.74 47.99 15.50
CA PHE A 65 10.28 48.04 15.53
C PHE A 65 9.75 47.71 16.92
N ASN A 66 8.87 48.56 17.46
CA ASN A 66 8.27 48.38 18.77
C ASN A 66 6.77 48.15 18.62
N LEU A 67 6.33 46.90 18.79
CA LEU A 67 4.93 46.52 18.63
C LEU A 67 4.02 47.26 19.61
N LYS A 68 4.43 47.39 20.88
CA LYS A 68 3.65 48.12 21.89
C LYS A 68 3.39 49.57 21.47
N ALA A 69 4.41 50.26 20.98
CA ALA A 69 4.29 51.64 20.51
C ALA A 69 3.39 51.74 19.27
N ALA A 70 3.53 50.81 18.32
CA ALA A 70 2.67 50.76 17.14
C ALA A 70 1.19 50.52 17.51
N LEU A 71 0.91 49.64 18.48
CA LEU A 71 -0.46 49.36 18.94
C LEU A 71 -1.06 50.49 19.78
N ALA A 72 -0.24 51.31 20.43
CA ALA A 72 -0.69 52.43 21.25
C ALA A 72 -1.24 53.61 20.41
N ASP A 73 -0.81 53.75 19.15
CA ASP A 73 -1.31 54.77 18.22
C ASP A 73 -1.66 54.16 16.86
N THR A 74 -2.95 53.88 16.65
CA THR A 74 -3.48 53.30 15.40
C THR A 74 -3.42 54.26 14.20
N ASN A 75 -3.12 55.55 14.42
CA ASN A 75 -2.90 56.51 13.34
C ASN A 75 -1.44 56.61 12.92
N SER A 76 -0.52 56.00 13.67
CA SER A 76 0.91 56.04 13.41
C SER A 76 1.27 55.39 12.07
N ALA A 77 2.40 55.80 11.51
CA ALA A 77 2.94 55.18 10.29
C ALA A 77 3.26 53.69 10.50
N ASP A 78 3.73 53.32 11.69
CA ASP A 78 4.09 51.94 12.03
C ASP A 78 2.85 51.04 12.11
N TYR A 79 1.74 51.50 12.70
CA TYR A 79 0.47 50.75 12.68
C TYR A 79 -0.08 50.59 11.26
N LYS A 80 -0.09 51.67 10.47
CA LYS A 80 -0.55 51.63 9.08
C LYS A 80 0.28 50.67 8.22
N ALA A 81 1.60 50.65 8.41
CA ALA A 81 2.49 49.72 7.72
C ALA A 81 2.23 48.26 8.15
N LEU A 82 1.92 48.02 9.43
CA LEU A 82 1.53 46.71 9.95
C LEU A 82 0.25 46.20 9.28
N ILE A 83 -0.80 47.02 9.19
CA ILE A 83 -2.04 46.66 8.49
C ILE A 83 -1.80 46.44 7.00
N ALA A 84 -1.00 47.28 6.35
CA ALA A 84 -0.67 47.12 4.93
C ALA A 84 0.02 45.78 4.63
N ASP A 85 0.93 45.33 5.49
CA ASP A 85 1.57 44.02 5.36
C ASP A 85 0.57 42.86 5.51
N ILE A 86 -0.39 42.96 6.45
CA ILE A 86 -1.47 41.98 6.60
C ILE A 86 -2.35 41.95 5.33
N ASP A 87 -2.68 43.11 4.77
CA ASP A 87 -3.49 43.21 3.55
C ASP A 87 -2.79 42.56 2.35
N ILE A 88 -1.46 42.74 2.22
CA ILE A 88 -0.66 42.09 1.17
C ILE A 88 -0.67 40.57 1.31
N ILE A 89 -0.46 40.03 2.51
CA ILE A 89 -0.49 38.58 2.74
C ILE A 89 -1.90 38.02 2.56
N SER A 90 -2.94 38.78 2.94
CA SER A 90 -4.34 38.38 2.72
C SER A 90 -4.63 38.17 1.23
N ALA A 91 -4.08 39.01 0.36
CA ALA A 91 -4.21 38.85 -1.09
C ALA A 91 -3.53 37.57 -1.62
N GLU A 92 -2.40 37.17 -1.04
CA GLU A 92 -1.76 35.89 -1.37
C GLU A 92 -2.57 34.69 -0.89
N LEU A 93 -3.10 34.76 0.34
CA LEU A 93 -3.97 33.72 0.91
C LEU A 93 -5.31 33.60 0.15
N GLN A 94 -5.82 34.70 -0.41
CA GLN A 94 -7.04 34.72 -1.24
C GLN A 94 -6.91 33.81 -2.46
N LYS A 95 -5.73 33.71 -3.07
CA LYS A 95 -5.50 32.82 -4.23
C LYS A 95 -5.86 31.35 -3.92
N PHE A 96 -5.64 30.91 -2.68
CA PHE A 96 -6.00 29.57 -2.23
C PHE A 96 -7.50 29.44 -1.99
N SER A 97 -8.13 30.47 -1.41
CA SER A 97 -9.59 30.52 -1.24
C SER A 97 -10.30 30.46 -2.59
N ASP A 98 -9.85 31.24 -3.57
CA ASP A 98 -10.35 31.25 -4.96
C ASP A 98 -10.18 29.88 -5.64
N ALA A 99 -9.13 29.13 -5.28
CA ALA A 99 -8.87 27.79 -5.76
C ALA A 99 -9.64 26.69 -4.99
N GLY A 100 -10.41 27.03 -3.94
CA GLY A 100 -11.14 26.09 -3.11
C GLY A 100 -10.24 25.28 -2.15
N ILE A 101 -9.08 25.81 -1.77
CA ILE A 101 -8.05 25.09 -1.01
C ILE A 101 -7.99 25.61 0.44
N PRO A 102 -8.24 24.75 1.45
CA PRO A 102 -8.05 25.09 2.86
C PRO A 102 -6.57 25.12 3.24
N LEU A 103 -6.21 25.96 4.22
CA LEU A 103 -4.84 26.17 4.69
C LEU A 103 -4.76 26.00 6.21
N LEU A 104 -3.75 25.26 6.69
CA LEU A 104 -3.30 25.33 8.09
C LEU A 104 -2.44 26.59 8.25
N TRP A 105 -3.08 27.72 8.53
CA TRP A 105 -2.43 29.02 8.60
C TRP A 105 -1.75 29.23 9.95
N ARG A 106 -0.42 29.35 9.93
CA ARG A 106 0.42 29.40 11.13
C ARG A 106 1.23 30.71 11.23
N PRO A 107 0.58 31.85 11.51
CA PRO A 107 1.26 33.14 11.66
C PRO A 107 1.84 33.32 13.07
N LEU A 108 2.73 34.30 13.23
CA LEU A 108 3.22 34.77 14.54
C LEU A 108 3.76 33.64 15.44
N HIS A 109 4.42 32.65 14.85
CA HIS A 109 4.90 31.46 15.54
C HIS A 109 6.01 31.78 16.55
N GLU A 110 6.21 30.88 17.53
CA GLU A 110 7.27 30.95 18.54
C GLU A 110 7.34 32.25 19.35
N ALA A 111 6.24 32.97 19.48
CA ALA A 111 6.21 34.29 20.09
C ALA A 111 6.78 34.31 21.53
N GLN A 112 6.57 33.24 22.29
CA GLN A 112 7.12 33.08 23.64
C GLN A 112 8.64 33.22 23.69
N GLY A 113 9.35 32.80 22.65
CA GLY A 113 10.81 32.89 22.57
C GLY A 113 11.35 34.32 22.49
N ALA A 114 10.50 35.28 22.09
CA ALA A 114 10.82 36.70 21.92
C ALA A 114 11.99 37.02 20.95
N TRP A 115 12.56 36.02 20.28
CA TRP A 115 13.56 36.21 19.23
C TRP A 115 12.96 36.81 17.95
N PHE A 116 11.64 36.69 17.76
CA PHE A 116 10.91 37.43 16.74
C PHE A 116 10.23 38.67 17.29
N TRP A 117 10.17 39.74 16.48
CA TRP A 117 9.72 41.06 16.95
C TRP A 117 8.28 41.07 17.48
N TRP A 118 7.41 40.16 17.00
CA TRP A 118 6.03 40.04 17.48
C TRP A 118 5.92 39.49 18.90
N GLY A 119 6.94 38.78 19.39
CA GLY A 119 7.06 38.33 20.77
C GLY A 119 7.77 39.31 21.70
N ALA A 120 8.53 40.26 21.15
CA ALA A 120 9.46 41.10 21.92
C ALA A 120 8.80 42.07 22.92
N SER A 121 7.50 42.37 22.75
CA SER A 121 6.77 43.28 23.65
C SER A 121 5.98 42.57 24.75
N GLY A 122 5.95 41.24 24.76
CA GLY A 122 5.23 40.44 25.75
C GLY A 122 3.89 39.87 25.26
N PRO A 123 3.22 39.06 26.10
CA PRO A 123 2.05 38.29 25.71
C PRO A 123 0.82 39.13 25.39
N GLU A 124 0.60 40.27 26.06
CA GLU A 124 -0.57 41.11 25.80
C GLU A 124 -0.52 41.73 24.40
N GLU A 125 0.63 42.25 24.00
CA GLU A 125 0.86 42.81 22.68
C GLU A 125 0.78 41.75 21.57
N LEU A 126 1.26 40.52 21.82
CA LEU A 126 1.05 39.40 20.88
C LEU A 126 -0.44 39.11 20.69
N LYS A 127 -1.20 38.93 21.79
CA LYS A 127 -2.62 38.60 21.73
C LYS A 127 -3.43 39.67 21.00
N ALA A 128 -3.08 40.94 21.22
CA ALA A 128 -3.67 42.06 20.48
C ALA A 128 -3.36 41.99 18.98
N LEU A 129 -2.11 41.73 18.60
CA LEU A 129 -1.71 41.57 17.19
C LEU A 129 -2.39 40.37 16.53
N TRP A 130 -2.48 39.23 17.21
CA TRP A 130 -3.18 38.04 16.72
C TRP A 130 -4.63 38.37 16.39
N ARG A 131 -5.35 39.04 17.31
CA ARG A 131 -6.75 39.42 17.10
C ARG A 131 -6.94 40.45 16.00
N ILE A 132 -5.99 41.39 15.83
CA ILE A 132 -5.98 42.32 14.69
C ILE A 132 -5.86 41.54 13.38
N MET A 133 -4.91 40.61 13.29
CA MET A 133 -4.71 39.79 12.09
C MET A 133 -5.93 38.91 11.80
N TYR A 134 -6.46 38.22 12.82
CA TYR A 134 -7.66 37.39 12.70
C TYR A 134 -8.85 38.19 12.17
N ASN A 135 -9.16 39.34 12.78
CA ASN A 135 -10.27 40.17 12.35
C ASN A 135 -10.04 40.71 10.93
N ARG A 136 -8.83 41.18 10.62
CA ARG A 136 -8.52 41.72 9.30
C ARG A 136 -8.65 40.65 8.21
N MET A 137 -8.08 39.47 8.41
CA MET A 137 -8.11 38.37 7.43
C MET A 137 -9.51 37.75 7.31
N THR A 138 -10.15 37.41 8.42
CA THR A 138 -11.42 36.66 8.43
C THR A 138 -12.63 37.56 8.21
N ILE A 139 -12.65 38.75 8.81
CA ILE A 139 -13.82 39.65 8.77
C ILE A 139 -13.69 40.66 7.63
N ASP A 140 -12.56 41.34 7.45
CA ASP A 140 -12.45 42.36 6.41
C ASP A 140 -12.17 41.74 5.03
N HIS A 141 -11.18 40.83 4.94
CA HIS A 141 -10.82 40.14 3.69
C HIS A 141 -11.65 38.88 3.40
N LYS A 142 -12.52 38.45 4.32
CA LYS A 142 -13.45 37.31 4.14
C LYS A 142 -12.76 35.97 3.84
N LEU A 143 -11.52 35.80 4.29
CA LEU A 143 -10.81 34.53 4.17
C LEU A 143 -11.45 33.50 5.10
N ASN A 144 -12.21 32.57 4.52
CA ASN A 144 -12.94 31.50 5.21
C ASN A 144 -12.29 30.11 5.03
N ASN A 145 -11.13 30.06 4.37
CA ASN A 145 -10.36 28.84 4.11
C ASN A 145 -9.17 28.65 5.07
N LEU A 146 -9.04 29.49 6.09
CA LEU A 146 -7.92 29.45 7.05
C LEU A 146 -8.31 28.67 8.31
N ILE A 147 -7.51 27.67 8.65
CA ILE A 147 -7.51 26.95 9.93
C ILE A 147 -6.35 27.52 10.74
N TRP A 148 -6.64 28.22 11.84
CA TRP A 148 -5.67 29.01 12.59
C TRP A 148 -4.84 28.16 13.55
N VAL A 149 -3.53 28.11 13.32
CA VAL A 149 -2.58 27.30 14.09
C VAL A 149 -1.73 28.22 14.99
N PHE A 150 -1.93 28.13 16.31
CA PHE A 150 -1.13 28.87 17.29
C PHE A 150 0.00 27.99 17.82
N THR A 151 1.25 28.41 17.61
CA THR A 151 2.42 27.62 17.97
C THR A 151 3.11 28.11 19.24
N ASN A 152 3.37 27.15 20.14
CA ASN A 152 4.15 27.32 21.37
C ASN A 152 5.62 26.96 21.14
N THR A 153 6.50 27.46 22.00
CA THR A 153 7.90 27.03 22.14
C THR A 153 8.26 26.99 23.63
N GLY A 154 9.47 26.55 24.00
CA GLY A 154 9.92 26.53 25.39
C GLY A 154 9.00 25.69 26.31
N ASP A 155 8.51 26.30 27.38
CA ASP A 155 7.64 25.66 28.40
C ASP A 155 6.14 25.62 28.03
N SER A 156 5.78 26.12 26.85
CA SER A 156 4.39 26.20 26.38
C SER A 156 3.48 27.00 27.33
N SER A 157 3.93 28.17 27.80
CA SER A 157 3.17 29.01 28.74
C SER A 157 1.79 29.43 28.19
N ALA A 158 0.76 29.33 29.03
CA ALA A 158 -0.61 29.70 28.68
C ALA A 158 -0.82 31.22 28.51
N GLU A 159 0.09 32.05 29.01
CA GLU A 159 -0.05 33.52 29.00
C GLU A 159 -0.13 34.11 27.59
N TRP A 160 0.50 33.43 26.63
CA TRP A 160 0.59 33.83 25.22
C TRP A 160 -0.61 33.41 24.38
N TYR A 161 -1.53 32.58 24.91
CA TYR A 161 -2.63 32.01 24.14
C TYR A 161 -3.69 33.07 23.76
N PRO A 162 -3.99 33.27 22.46
CA PRO A 162 -4.92 34.31 22.00
C PRO A 162 -6.39 34.10 22.37
N GLY A 163 -6.81 32.84 22.57
CA GLY A 163 -8.16 32.47 22.94
C GLY A 163 -8.78 31.40 22.04
N ASN A 164 -9.74 30.65 22.59
CA ASN A 164 -10.41 29.53 21.90
C ASN A 164 -11.23 29.94 20.68
N ASP A 165 -11.64 31.21 20.61
CA ASP A 165 -12.48 31.81 19.56
C ASP A 165 -11.71 32.17 18.30
N VAL A 166 -10.37 32.23 18.38
CA VAL A 166 -9.49 32.71 17.30
C VAL A 166 -8.33 31.75 17.00
N VAL A 167 -8.38 30.52 17.53
CA VAL A 167 -7.38 29.46 17.34
C VAL A 167 -8.10 28.14 17.12
N ASP A 168 -7.70 27.37 16.11
CA ASP A 168 -8.26 26.05 15.79
C ASP A 168 -7.33 24.91 16.24
N ILE A 169 -6.03 25.04 15.99
CA ILE A 169 -4.99 24.05 16.32
C ILE A 169 -3.93 24.71 17.20
N VAL A 170 -3.40 23.96 18.17
CA VAL A 170 -2.25 24.37 18.96
C VAL A 170 -1.02 23.55 18.59
N GLY A 171 0.06 24.24 18.27
CA GLY A 171 1.33 23.66 17.86
C GLY A 171 2.40 23.74 18.93
N TYR A 172 3.46 22.96 18.76
CA TYR A 172 4.74 23.11 19.43
C TYR A 172 5.86 23.04 18.39
N ASP A 173 6.78 24.01 18.42
CA ASP A 173 8.02 23.97 17.65
C ASP A 173 9.14 23.48 18.59
N GLY A 174 9.59 22.24 18.36
CA GLY A 174 10.48 21.51 19.26
C GLY A 174 11.86 21.28 18.66
N TYR A 175 12.90 21.85 19.29
CA TYR A 175 14.30 21.67 18.90
C TYR A 175 15.17 21.30 20.13
N ASP A 176 15.77 20.11 20.10
CA ASP A 176 16.66 19.46 21.08
C ASP A 176 17.77 18.70 20.33
N GLY A 177 18.63 19.47 19.64
CA GLY A 177 19.56 18.91 18.66
C GLY A 177 18.83 18.23 17.51
N LYS A 178 19.21 17.00 17.16
CA LYS A 178 18.59 16.28 16.03
C LYS A 178 17.20 15.71 16.34
N ASN A 179 16.77 15.59 17.60
CA ASN A 179 15.42 15.15 18.00
C ASN A 179 14.94 13.73 17.63
N ALA A 180 15.73 12.86 16.99
CA ALA A 180 15.21 11.54 16.56
C ALA A 180 14.63 10.68 17.71
N GLY A 181 15.13 10.87 18.94
CA GLY A 181 14.68 10.15 20.14
C GLY A 181 13.88 10.97 21.16
N ASN A 182 13.59 12.25 20.91
CA ASN A 182 12.81 13.09 21.83
C ASN A 182 11.42 13.37 21.23
N PRO A 183 10.35 12.73 21.74
CA PRO A 183 9.00 12.92 21.21
C PRO A 183 8.30 14.16 21.80
N PHE A 184 8.96 14.97 22.63
CA PHE A 184 8.39 16.15 23.29
C PHE A 184 7.12 15.83 24.12
N LYS A 185 7.14 14.67 24.80
CA LYS A 185 6.01 14.14 25.57
C LYS A 185 5.43 15.13 26.57
N SER A 186 6.27 15.85 27.32
CA SER A 186 5.79 16.77 28.36
C SER A 186 5.03 17.95 27.75
N GLN A 187 5.49 18.47 26.61
CA GLN A 187 4.81 19.54 25.88
C GLN A 187 3.51 19.03 25.24
N PHE A 188 3.53 17.83 24.66
CA PHE A 188 2.32 17.16 24.19
C PHE A 188 1.26 17.07 25.29
N ALA A 189 1.63 16.48 26.44
CA ALA A 189 0.74 16.30 27.58
C ALA A 189 0.21 17.65 28.08
N THR A 190 1.08 18.66 28.21
CA THR A 190 0.70 20.01 28.63
C THR A 190 -0.35 20.62 27.71
N LEU A 191 -0.16 20.55 26.39
CA LEU A 191 -1.11 21.10 25.43
C LEU A 191 -2.41 20.28 25.41
N LYS A 192 -2.31 18.95 25.37
CA LYS A 192 -3.48 18.05 25.38
C LYS A 192 -4.36 18.29 26.60
N ASP A 193 -3.77 18.33 27.80
CA ASP A 193 -4.51 18.47 29.06
C ASP A 193 -5.10 19.88 29.21
N ARG A 194 -4.37 20.92 28.78
CA ARG A 194 -4.84 22.31 28.86
C ARG A 194 -6.10 22.55 28.04
N TYR A 195 -6.20 21.94 26.86
CA TYR A 195 -7.32 22.17 25.95
C TYR A 195 -8.36 21.04 25.98
N ASP A 196 -8.11 19.97 26.76
CA ASP A 196 -9.08 18.92 27.10
C ASP A 196 -9.83 18.37 25.87
N GLY A 197 -9.07 18.05 24.81
CA GLY A 197 -9.60 17.52 23.55
C GLY A 197 -10.37 18.52 22.67
N LYS A 198 -10.48 19.80 23.07
CA LYS A 198 -11.19 20.85 22.29
C LYS A 198 -10.35 21.47 21.18
N LYS A 199 -9.03 21.23 21.19
CA LYS A 199 -8.08 21.69 20.18
C LYS A 199 -7.22 20.51 19.73
N ILE A 200 -6.94 20.46 18.43
CA ILE A 200 -5.96 19.55 17.86
C ILE A 200 -4.58 20.01 18.33
N VAL A 201 -3.70 19.06 18.68
CA VAL A 201 -2.32 19.32 19.11
C VAL A 201 -1.33 18.82 18.05
N ALA A 202 -0.36 19.63 17.65
CA ALA A 202 0.56 19.31 16.55
C ALA A 202 2.03 19.64 16.87
N LEU A 203 2.96 18.88 16.29
CA LEU A 203 4.39 19.17 16.33
C LEU A 203 4.73 20.03 15.11
N THR A 204 4.49 21.33 15.21
CA THR A 204 4.44 22.22 14.06
C THR A 204 5.79 22.52 13.42
N GLU A 205 6.89 22.29 14.14
CA GLU A 205 8.25 22.17 13.62
C GLU A 205 9.07 21.19 14.47
N THR A 206 9.98 20.46 13.82
CA THR A 206 10.99 19.64 14.50
C THR A 206 12.30 19.57 13.71
N GLY A 207 13.40 19.39 14.42
CA GLY A 207 14.76 19.30 13.86
C GLY A 207 15.00 18.12 12.91
N THR A 208 14.43 16.95 13.15
CA THR A 208 14.50 15.80 12.22
C THR A 208 13.17 15.06 12.18
N ILE A 209 13.07 14.06 11.30
CA ILE A 209 11.90 13.17 11.23
C ILE A 209 11.78 12.43 12.58
N PRO A 210 10.68 12.62 13.33
CA PRO A 210 10.53 12.01 14.63
C PRO A 210 10.36 10.50 14.52
N ASN A 211 10.86 9.75 15.51
CA ASN A 211 10.55 8.33 15.62
C ASN A 211 9.13 8.14 16.16
N VAL A 212 8.18 7.82 15.28
CA VAL A 212 6.76 7.63 15.64
C VAL A 212 6.53 6.43 16.55
N ALA A 213 7.36 5.38 16.50
CA ALA A 213 7.28 4.27 17.45
C ALA A 213 7.60 4.76 18.88
N THR A 214 8.62 5.61 19.03
CA THR A 214 8.92 6.27 20.31
C THR A 214 7.79 7.20 20.76
N MET A 215 7.20 7.97 19.84
CA MET A 215 6.02 8.79 20.17
C MET A 215 4.88 7.95 20.74
N ARG A 216 4.58 6.79 20.16
CA ARG A 216 3.54 5.86 20.65
C ARG A 216 3.88 5.30 22.03
N THR A 217 5.08 4.75 22.22
CA THR A 217 5.49 4.18 23.51
C THR A 217 5.50 5.22 24.63
N GLU A 218 5.76 6.49 24.28
CA GLU A 218 5.76 7.60 25.23
C GLU A 218 4.40 8.30 25.41
N ASN A 219 3.38 7.95 24.62
CA ASN A 219 2.06 8.58 24.58
C ASN A 219 2.07 10.06 24.11
N ALA A 220 2.90 10.37 23.12
CA ALA A 220 2.99 11.68 22.47
C ALA A 220 2.35 11.66 21.07
N TYR A 221 1.03 11.53 21.01
CA TYR A 221 0.26 11.37 19.77
C TYR A 221 0.00 12.70 19.05
N TRP A 222 1.06 13.35 18.56
CA TRP A 222 0.96 14.55 17.76
C TRP A 222 0.15 14.29 16.48
N SER A 223 -0.79 15.19 16.14
CA SER A 223 -1.68 15.03 14.98
C SER A 223 -0.96 15.09 13.63
N TYR A 224 0.08 15.92 13.54
CA TYR A 224 1.04 15.95 12.43
C TYR A 224 2.38 16.47 12.93
N PHE A 225 3.43 16.20 12.16
CA PHE A 225 4.76 16.78 12.36
C PHE A 225 5.27 17.45 11.07
N VAL A 226 6.06 18.51 11.20
CA VAL A 226 6.74 19.16 10.07
C VAL A 226 8.23 19.24 10.36
N THR A 227 9.04 18.52 9.59
CA THR A 227 10.50 18.60 9.72
C THR A 227 11.04 19.87 9.04
N TRP A 228 11.92 20.60 9.71
CA TRP A 228 12.55 21.79 9.14
C TRP A 228 13.39 21.46 7.90
N ASN A 229 13.61 22.42 6.99
CA ASN A 229 14.14 22.14 5.65
C ASN A 229 15.59 22.59 5.43
N SER A 230 16.43 22.68 6.47
CA SER A 230 17.84 23.03 6.32
C SER A 230 18.75 21.84 5.94
N GLY A 231 19.95 22.15 5.43
CA GLY A 231 20.99 21.15 5.14
C GLY A 231 22.05 20.97 6.25
N GLY A 232 21.93 21.73 7.35
CA GLY A 232 22.79 21.63 8.54
C GLY A 232 22.26 20.63 9.55
N ASP A 233 22.50 20.85 10.86
CA ASP A 233 22.10 19.92 11.92
C ASP A 233 20.60 19.56 11.97
N TYR A 234 19.75 20.40 11.37
CA TYR A 234 18.32 20.18 11.23
C TYR A 234 17.95 19.88 9.78
N GLY A 235 17.01 18.96 9.59
CA GLY A 235 16.34 18.67 8.34
C GLY A 235 16.48 17.24 7.82
N PRO A 236 15.82 16.92 6.69
CA PRO A 236 15.72 15.55 6.18
C PRO A 236 17.06 14.96 5.75
N ALA A 237 18.01 15.79 5.33
CA ALA A 237 19.35 15.35 4.92
C ALA A 237 20.16 14.70 6.06
N ASN A 238 19.81 14.99 7.32
CA ASN A 238 20.45 14.45 8.51
C ASN A 238 19.55 13.52 9.32
N ALA A 239 18.39 13.15 8.77
CA ALA A 239 17.54 12.12 9.34
C ALA A 239 18.19 10.74 9.15
N ASP A 240 18.08 9.89 10.16
CA ASP A 240 18.50 8.49 10.04
C ASP A 240 17.62 7.80 8.98
N PRO A 241 18.18 7.22 7.90
CA PRO A 241 17.40 6.59 6.84
C PRO A 241 16.54 5.42 7.33
N ALA A 242 17.01 4.67 8.33
CA ALA A 242 16.26 3.56 8.91
C ALA A 242 15.08 4.08 9.74
N ILE A 243 15.29 5.12 10.56
CA ILE A 243 14.20 5.76 11.33
C ILE A 243 13.20 6.40 10.37
N THR A 244 13.67 7.06 9.32
CA THR A 244 12.81 7.67 8.29
C THR A 244 11.96 6.61 7.61
N LYS A 245 12.58 5.54 7.12
CA LYS A 245 11.86 4.43 6.48
C LYS A 245 10.85 3.80 7.43
N ALA A 246 11.24 3.53 8.68
CA ALA A 246 10.35 2.96 9.69
C ALA A 246 9.18 3.89 10.03
N THR A 247 9.42 5.20 10.09
CA THR A 247 8.41 6.20 10.41
C THR A 247 7.33 6.28 9.34
N TYR A 248 7.73 6.36 8.06
CA TYR A 248 6.79 6.44 6.94
C TYR A 248 6.14 5.07 6.62
N ALA A 249 6.72 3.95 7.08
CA ALA A 249 6.13 2.61 6.95
C ALA A 249 5.24 2.20 8.13
N ASP A 250 5.18 3.00 9.21
CA ASP A 250 4.32 2.73 10.36
C ASP A 250 2.84 2.86 9.96
N GLU A 251 2.02 1.86 10.28
CA GLU A 251 0.58 1.84 9.98
C GLU A 251 -0.20 3.03 10.57
N ASN A 252 0.35 3.69 11.60
CA ASN A 252 -0.27 4.85 12.25
C ASN A 252 0.21 6.18 11.67
N THR A 253 1.12 6.16 10.70
CA THR A 253 1.57 7.35 9.98
C THR A 253 0.74 7.51 8.71
N VAL A 254 -0.01 8.60 8.62
CA VAL A 254 -0.76 8.96 7.40
C VAL A 254 0.20 9.60 6.41
N ASN A 255 0.46 8.92 5.31
CA ASN A 255 1.26 9.41 4.18
C ASN A 255 0.36 10.01 3.09
N LEU A 256 0.98 10.52 2.02
CA LEU A 256 0.26 11.12 0.90
C LEU A 256 -0.76 10.16 0.29
N GLN A 257 -0.43 8.87 0.12
CA GLN A 257 -1.37 7.90 -0.44
C GLN A 257 -2.57 7.60 0.49
N ASP A 258 -2.42 7.85 1.79
CA ASP A 258 -3.43 7.55 2.80
C ASP A 258 -4.43 8.71 2.96
N ILE A 259 -4.08 9.91 2.47
CA ILE A 259 -5.00 11.05 2.42
C ILE A 259 -6.10 10.73 1.41
N PRO A 260 -7.40 10.91 1.74
CA PRO A 260 -8.48 10.72 0.79
C PRO A 260 -8.29 11.56 -0.48
N GLY A 261 -8.10 10.91 -1.63
CA GLY A 261 -7.80 11.56 -2.91
C GLY A 261 -6.32 11.93 -3.12
N GLY A 262 -5.46 11.59 -2.17
CA GLY A 262 -4.01 11.66 -2.29
C GLY A 262 -3.50 10.73 -3.38
N LYS A 263 -2.62 11.25 -4.25
CA LYS A 263 -2.08 10.49 -5.38
C LYS A 263 -0.56 10.52 -5.37
N VAL A 264 0.04 9.33 -5.47
CA VAL A 264 1.48 9.19 -5.71
C VAL A 264 1.73 9.32 -7.21
N LYS A 265 2.78 10.05 -7.60
CA LYS A 265 3.23 10.08 -8.99
C LYS A 265 3.72 8.70 -9.37
N THR A 266 3.30 8.20 -10.52
CA THR A 266 3.84 6.96 -11.07
C THR A 266 5.20 7.25 -11.69
N GLU A 267 6.20 6.50 -11.25
CA GLU A 267 7.58 6.59 -11.75
C GLU A 267 7.80 5.62 -12.91
N ALA A 268 8.89 5.83 -13.65
CA ALA A 268 9.29 4.91 -14.71
C ALA A 268 9.62 3.52 -14.14
N GLY A 269 9.18 2.47 -14.80
CA GLY A 269 9.39 1.08 -14.41
C GLY A 269 8.20 0.18 -14.74
N LEU A 270 8.30 -1.06 -14.27
CA LEU A 270 7.23 -2.05 -14.38
C LEU A 270 6.05 -1.63 -13.51
N TYR A 271 4.91 -1.39 -14.15
CA TYR A 271 3.62 -1.13 -13.50
C TYR A 271 2.88 -2.43 -13.18
N SER A 272 2.89 -3.41 -14.08
CA SER A 272 2.31 -4.74 -13.85
C SER A 272 3.04 -5.80 -14.68
N GLY A 273 3.56 -6.84 -14.02
CA GLY A 273 4.18 -7.99 -14.68
C GLY A 273 3.57 -9.33 -14.26
N PHE A 274 2.39 -9.30 -13.61
CA PHE A 274 1.53 -10.46 -13.30
C PHE A 274 2.16 -11.64 -12.53
N GLU A 275 3.40 -11.52 -12.08
CA GLU A 275 4.10 -12.53 -11.30
C GLU A 275 3.41 -12.81 -9.96
N MET A 276 3.27 -14.10 -9.67
CA MET A 276 2.85 -14.55 -8.35
C MET A 276 3.85 -14.12 -7.27
N SER A 277 3.33 -13.71 -6.12
CA SER A 277 4.15 -13.20 -5.03
C SER A 277 5.09 -14.28 -4.47
N THR A 278 6.38 -13.97 -4.40
CA THR A 278 7.36 -14.78 -3.65
C THR A 278 7.27 -14.56 -2.13
N GLN A 279 6.28 -13.78 -1.68
CA GLN A 279 6.00 -13.45 -0.28
C GLN A 279 7.24 -12.86 0.45
N GLY A 280 8.08 -12.13 -0.30
CA GLY A 280 9.27 -11.44 0.23
C GLY A 280 10.51 -12.32 0.37
N PHE A 281 10.51 -13.53 -0.19
CA PHE A 281 11.70 -14.39 -0.21
C PHE A 281 12.67 -14.03 -1.34
N GLY A 282 13.95 -14.09 -1.02
CA GLY A 282 15.06 -14.06 -1.97
C GLY A 282 15.85 -15.37 -1.94
N ALA A 283 16.64 -15.59 -2.99
CA ALA A 283 17.57 -16.72 -3.06
C ALA A 283 19.03 -16.25 -2.97
N GLN A 284 19.88 -17.07 -2.35
CA GLN A 284 21.32 -16.88 -2.35
C GLN A 284 22.04 -18.19 -2.68
N VAL A 285 23.23 -18.09 -3.25
CA VAL A 285 24.16 -19.22 -3.41
C VAL A 285 25.53 -18.84 -2.88
N GLY A 286 26.04 -19.63 -1.92
CA GLY A 286 27.25 -19.26 -1.19
C GLY A 286 27.10 -17.90 -0.50
N TRP A 287 25.91 -17.62 0.08
CA TRP A 287 25.56 -16.36 0.75
C TRP A 287 25.61 -15.11 -0.13
N SER A 288 25.64 -15.29 -1.46
CA SER A 288 25.57 -14.20 -2.42
C SER A 288 24.18 -14.16 -3.06
N ASP A 289 23.55 -13.00 -3.08
CA ASP A 289 22.24 -12.81 -3.71
C ASP A 289 22.26 -13.34 -5.15
N THR A 290 21.26 -14.18 -5.46
CA THR A 290 21.14 -14.84 -6.75
C THR A 290 19.70 -14.77 -7.22
N SER A 291 19.48 -14.25 -8.43
CA SER A 291 18.16 -14.18 -9.05
C SER A 291 17.68 -15.55 -9.58
N GLY A 292 16.36 -15.67 -9.75
CA GLY A 292 15.70 -16.85 -10.33
C GLY A 292 14.81 -17.63 -9.36
N ILE A 293 14.40 -17.03 -8.24
CA ILE A 293 13.36 -17.58 -7.37
C ILE A 293 11.98 -17.27 -7.98
N THR A 294 11.06 -18.23 -7.95
CA THR A 294 9.70 -18.10 -8.51
C THR A 294 8.77 -19.12 -7.86
N THR A 295 7.46 -18.90 -7.89
CA THR A 295 6.48 -19.94 -7.53
C THR A 295 6.41 -21.01 -8.63
N SER A 296 6.17 -22.27 -8.26
CA SER A 296 6.18 -23.40 -9.20
C SER A 296 5.15 -24.46 -8.86
N THR A 297 4.59 -25.08 -9.90
CA THR A 297 3.73 -26.27 -9.83
C THR A 297 4.51 -27.58 -9.95
N ASN A 298 5.84 -27.54 -10.12
CA ASN A 298 6.67 -28.74 -10.29
C ASN A 298 6.74 -29.61 -9.03
N TRP A 299 6.57 -28.98 -7.87
CA TRP A 299 6.41 -29.64 -6.59
C TRP A 299 5.56 -28.75 -5.71
N SER A 300 4.62 -29.34 -4.97
CA SER A 300 3.92 -28.70 -3.88
C SER A 300 3.61 -29.76 -2.82
N SER A 301 3.63 -29.35 -1.57
CA SER A 301 3.31 -30.19 -0.41
C SER A 301 1.96 -29.86 0.21
N SER A 302 1.44 -28.68 -0.13
CA SER A 302 0.09 -28.17 0.06
C SER A 302 -0.39 -27.60 -1.27
N GLY A 303 -1.72 -27.57 -1.49
CA GLY A 303 -2.32 -26.83 -2.59
C GLY A 303 -1.75 -27.17 -3.97
N SER A 304 -1.41 -26.14 -4.75
CA SER A 304 -1.01 -26.23 -6.16
C SER A 304 0.41 -25.75 -6.45
N THR A 305 1.00 -24.91 -5.60
CA THR A 305 2.30 -24.27 -5.85
C THR A 305 3.23 -24.32 -4.64
N SER A 306 4.52 -24.15 -4.89
CA SER A 306 5.55 -23.91 -3.88
C SER A 306 6.51 -22.83 -4.35
N LEU A 307 7.39 -22.35 -3.46
CA LEU A 307 8.48 -21.47 -3.87
C LEU A 307 9.67 -22.29 -4.35
N GLY A 308 10.05 -22.10 -5.61
CA GLY A 308 11.11 -22.81 -6.30
C GLY A 308 12.34 -21.95 -6.64
N PHE A 309 13.49 -22.61 -6.74
CA PHE A 309 14.73 -22.05 -7.26
C PHE A 309 15.43 -23.08 -8.15
N PHE A 310 15.71 -22.69 -9.40
CA PHE A 310 16.19 -23.59 -10.46
C PHE A 310 17.53 -23.10 -10.99
N LYS A 311 18.56 -23.95 -11.02
CA LYS A 311 19.90 -23.52 -11.44
C LYS A 311 20.77 -24.60 -12.07
N ASP A 312 21.53 -24.17 -13.07
CA ASP A 312 22.73 -24.85 -13.53
C ASP A 312 23.87 -24.53 -12.56
N LEU A 313 24.23 -25.49 -11.70
CA LEU A 313 25.27 -25.33 -10.67
C LEU A 313 26.67 -25.33 -11.29
N VAL A 314 26.85 -25.96 -12.46
CA VAL A 314 28.11 -25.92 -13.21
C VAL A 314 28.35 -24.51 -13.73
N ALA A 315 27.35 -23.91 -14.37
CA ALA A 315 27.43 -22.55 -14.88
C ALA A 315 27.60 -21.52 -13.76
N LEU A 316 26.99 -21.76 -12.59
CA LEU A 316 27.11 -20.88 -11.44
C LEU A 316 28.49 -20.95 -10.76
N GLY A 317 29.22 -22.05 -10.95
CA GLY A 317 30.54 -22.27 -10.34
C GLY A 317 30.52 -22.37 -8.80
N LYS A 318 29.34 -22.52 -8.21
CA LYS A 318 29.12 -22.68 -6.77
C LYS A 318 28.07 -23.77 -6.53
N SER A 319 28.34 -24.65 -5.57
CA SER A 319 27.51 -25.82 -5.25
C SER A 319 27.34 -26.02 -3.75
N SER A 320 27.31 -24.94 -2.98
CA SER A 320 27.04 -24.97 -1.55
C SER A 320 26.14 -23.82 -1.16
N ASP A 321 25.44 -23.97 -0.03
CA ASP A 321 24.64 -22.90 0.56
C ASP A 321 23.57 -22.35 -0.40
N ILE A 322 22.70 -23.23 -0.92
CA ILE A 322 21.52 -22.77 -1.64
C ILE A 322 20.51 -22.31 -0.59
N VAL A 323 20.28 -21.00 -0.50
CA VAL A 323 19.51 -20.40 0.59
C VAL A 323 18.25 -19.74 0.06
N PHE A 324 17.12 -20.05 0.69
CA PHE A 324 15.89 -19.27 0.62
C PHE A 324 15.80 -18.47 1.90
N GLN A 325 15.59 -17.16 1.84
CA GLN A 325 15.43 -16.37 3.05
C GLN A 325 14.58 -15.13 2.84
N THR A 326 13.97 -14.66 3.93
CA THR A 326 13.21 -13.42 3.97
C THR A 326 13.52 -12.63 5.25
N TYR A 327 13.30 -11.32 5.19
CA TYR A 327 13.40 -10.37 6.30
C TYR A 327 12.11 -9.54 6.33
N PRO A 328 11.06 -10.01 7.02
CA PRO A 328 9.78 -9.29 7.09
C PRO A 328 9.99 -7.87 7.62
N THR A 329 9.37 -6.88 6.96
CA THR A 329 9.48 -5.48 7.39
C THR A 329 8.86 -5.33 8.78
N GLY A 330 9.61 -4.80 9.74
CA GLY A 330 9.18 -4.70 11.14
C GLY A 330 9.39 -5.98 11.97
N GLY A 331 9.85 -7.07 11.34
CA GLY A 331 9.98 -8.38 11.98
C GLY A 331 8.67 -9.17 12.03
N LEU A 332 8.75 -10.44 12.40
CA LEU A 332 7.62 -11.34 12.58
C LEU A 332 7.43 -11.65 14.06
N ASP A 333 6.28 -11.24 14.62
CA ASP A 333 5.90 -11.57 15.99
C ASP A 333 5.51 -13.04 16.10
N ILE A 334 6.26 -13.77 16.92
CA ILE A 334 6.06 -15.19 17.20
C ILE A 334 5.90 -15.45 18.70
N THR A 335 5.51 -14.42 19.46
CA THR A 335 5.30 -14.51 20.91
C THR A 335 4.40 -15.69 21.26
N GLY A 336 4.88 -16.53 22.20
CA GLY A 336 4.16 -17.71 22.66
C GLY A 336 4.19 -18.91 21.72
N LYS A 337 4.92 -18.84 20.60
CA LYS A 337 5.14 -19.99 19.72
C LYS A 337 6.33 -20.83 20.20
N THR A 338 6.21 -22.14 20.03
CA THR A 338 7.17 -23.15 20.50
C THR A 338 7.95 -23.75 19.34
N SER A 339 7.37 -23.86 18.14
CA SER A 339 8.08 -24.38 16.97
C SER A 339 7.72 -23.66 15.68
N MET A 340 8.70 -23.62 14.78
CA MET A 340 8.54 -23.27 13.37
C MET A 340 8.83 -24.51 12.52
N THR A 341 8.01 -24.79 11.51
CA THR A 341 8.23 -25.86 10.54
C THR A 341 8.26 -25.34 9.12
N ILE A 342 8.98 -26.03 8.24
CA ILE A 342 8.95 -25.80 6.79
C ILE A 342 9.12 -27.13 6.05
N LYS A 343 8.36 -27.34 4.98
CA LYS A 343 8.52 -28.48 4.09
C LYS A 343 9.45 -28.10 2.96
N VAL A 344 10.36 -29.01 2.62
CA VAL A 344 11.42 -28.74 1.65
C VAL A 344 11.55 -29.89 0.68
N HIS A 345 11.90 -29.58 -0.57
CA HIS A 345 12.20 -30.57 -1.59
C HIS A 345 13.40 -30.18 -2.44
N ALA A 346 14.17 -31.17 -2.90
CA ALA A 346 15.21 -31.01 -3.89
C ALA A 346 15.09 -32.11 -4.95
N ALA A 347 15.13 -31.70 -6.21
CA ALA A 347 15.11 -32.57 -7.38
C ALA A 347 16.31 -32.27 -8.27
N ASP A 348 16.83 -33.28 -8.96
CA ASP A 348 17.98 -33.16 -9.87
C ASP A 348 19.22 -32.52 -9.20
N ALA A 349 19.36 -32.62 -7.88
CA ALA A 349 20.41 -31.96 -7.09
C ALA A 349 21.37 -32.96 -6.40
N GLY A 350 21.34 -34.24 -6.79
CA GLY A 350 22.10 -35.33 -6.19
C GLY A 350 21.38 -36.03 -5.03
N THR A 351 21.95 -37.13 -4.54
CA THR A 351 21.35 -37.96 -3.47
C THR A 351 21.84 -37.60 -2.06
N GLY A 352 22.84 -36.71 -1.95
CA GLY A 352 23.45 -36.30 -0.69
C GLY A 352 22.86 -35.02 -0.08
N VAL A 353 21.75 -34.51 -0.64
CA VAL A 353 21.19 -33.22 -0.26
C VAL A 353 20.66 -33.26 1.17
N ASN A 354 21.00 -32.23 1.92
CA ASN A 354 20.51 -31.98 3.27
C ASN A 354 20.07 -30.52 3.39
N ALA A 355 19.21 -30.23 4.37
CA ALA A 355 18.68 -28.89 4.59
C ALA A 355 18.67 -28.51 6.08
N GLN A 356 18.65 -27.20 6.32
CA GLN A 356 18.63 -26.57 7.64
C GLN A 356 17.63 -25.41 7.62
N LEU A 357 16.68 -25.39 8.55
CA LEU A 357 15.82 -24.25 8.83
C LEU A 357 16.55 -23.37 9.85
N PHE A 358 16.63 -22.07 9.56
CA PHE A 358 17.21 -21.10 10.47
C PHE A 358 16.30 -19.90 10.68
N VAL A 359 16.47 -19.25 11.83
CA VAL A 359 15.84 -17.98 12.18
C VAL A 359 16.89 -17.02 12.74
N LYS A 360 16.57 -15.72 12.67
CA LYS A 360 17.31 -14.63 13.29
C LYS A 360 16.35 -13.87 14.22
N ASP A 361 16.71 -13.74 15.49
CA ASP A 361 15.91 -12.98 16.44
C ASP A 361 16.01 -11.44 16.20
N LYS A 362 15.42 -10.64 17.09
CA LYS A 362 15.48 -9.16 17.03
C LYS A 362 16.90 -8.58 17.05
N ASP A 363 17.87 -9.31 17.61
CA ASP A 363 19.27 -8.91 17.71
C ASP A 363 20.11 -9.55 16.58
N TYR A 364 19.44 -10.14 15.59
CA TYR A 364 20.03 -10.86 14.45
C TYR A 364 20.86 -12.09 14.86
N VAL A 365 20.61 -12.66 16.04
CA VAL A 365 21.28 -13.88 16.49
C VAL A 365 20.69 -15.07 15.76
N TRP A 366 21.57 -15.84 15.13
CA TRP A 366 21.22 -17.03 14.36
C TRP A 366 20.89 -18.23 15.26
N LYS A 367 19.79 -18.92 14.96
CA LYS A 367 19.43 -20.23 15.52
C LYS A 367 18.94 -21.15 14.40
N ASP A 368 19.37 -22.41 14.39
CA ASP A 368 18.96 -23.40 13.40
C ASP A 368 18.63 -24.76 14.02
N ASN A 369 18.04 -25.65 13.22
CA ASN A 369 17.65 -27.00 13.65
C ASN A 369 18.72 -28.07 13.41
N GLY A 370 19.94 -27.68 13.03
CA GLY A 370 20.96 -28.60 12.55
C GLY A 370 20.62 -29.24 11.19
N THR A 371 21.52 -30.11 10.74
CA THR A 371 21.42 -30.76 9.42
C THR A 371 20.40 -31.88 9.39
N VAL A 372 19.46 -31.82 8.44
CA VAL A 372 18.49 -32.88 8.15
C VAL A 372 18.71 -33.40 6.72
N ASN A 373 18.99 -34.69 6.56
CA ASN A 373 19.10 -35.30 5.24
C ASN A 373 17.71 -35.44 4.59
N LEU A 374 17.63 -35.18 3.29
CA LEU A 374 16.40 -35.36 2.54
C LEU A 374 16.20 -36.86 2.24
N VAL A 375 14.96 -37.35 2.41
CA VAL A 375 14.54 -38.71 2.04
C VAL A 375 13.65 -38.60 0.82
N ASP A 376 14.02 -39.29 -0.27
CA ASP A 376 13.38 -39.15 -1.59
C ASP A 376 13.26 -37.67 -2.01
N GLY A 377 14.34 -36.92 -1.76
CA GLY A 377 14.42 -35.50 -2.05
C GLY A 377 13.61 -34.60 -1.11
N SER A 378 12.93 -35.10 -0.09
CA SER A 378 12.04 -34.28 0.76
C SER A 378 12.38 -34.34 2.25
N ALA A 379 12.03 -33.29 3.00
CA ALA A 379 12.06 -33.29 4.45
C ALA A 379 11.05 -32.29 5.05
N VAL A 380 10.69 -32.49 6.32
CA VAL A 380 10.04 -31.46 7.16
C VAL A 380 11.08 -30.99 8.16
N LEU A 381 11.48 -29.73 8.08
CA LEU A 381 12.40 -29.12 9.02
C LEU A 381 11.60 -28.53 10.17
N THR A 382 12.07 -28.71 11.41
CA THR A 382 11.40 -28.21 12.62
C THR A 382 12.43 -27.56 13.52
N LEU A 383 12.17 -26.32 13.93
CA LEU A 383 13.02 -25.56 14.84
C LEU A 383 12.22 -25.17 16.09
N ASP A 384 12.78 -25.44 17.27
CA ASP A 384 12.27 -24.89 18.53
C ASP A 384 12.54 -23.38 18.58
N VAL A 385 11.47 -22.59 18.68
CA VAL A 385 11.52 -21.12 18.78
C VAL A 385 11.04 -20.62 20.13
N THR A 386 10.90 -21.51 21.12
CA THR A 386 10.48 -21.17 22.48
C THR A 386 11.35 -20.06 23.06
N GLY A 387 10.70 -19.02 23.59
CA GLY A 387 11.36 -17.86 24.19
C GLY A 387 11.82 -16.80 23.18
N ILE A 388 11.61 -17.01 21.88
CA ILE A 388 11.79 -15.97 20.87
C ILE A 388 10.44 -15.30 20.64
N ASN A 389 10.39 -13.97 20.75
CA ASN A 389 9.16 -13.21 20.54
C ASN A 389 9.10 -12.56 19.16
N MET A 390 10.26 -12.25 18.56
CA MET A 390 10.33 -11.51 17.31
C MET A 390 11.45 -12.07 16.44
N LEU A 391 11.14 -12.36 15.17
CA LEU A 391 12.11 -12.75 14.16
C LEU A 391 12.41 -11.58 13.23
N SER A 392 13.68 -11.23 13.06
CA SER A 392 14.10 -10.26 12.04
C SER A 392 14.19 -10.88 10.66
N GLY A 393 14.37 -12.20 10.58
CA GLY A 393 14.42 -12.95 9.33
C GLY A 393 14.57 -14.45 9.57
N PHE A 394 14.30 -15.24 8.55
CA PHE A 394 14.39 -16.70 8.61
C PHE A 394 14.52 -17.29 7.21
N GLY A 395 14.85 -18.57 7.12
CA GLY A 395 15.06 -19.21 5.83
C GLY A 395 15.45 -20.68 5.91
N VAL A 396 15.71 -21.25 4.74
CA VAL A 396 16.23 -22.61 4.57
C VAL A 396 17.53 -22.57 3.81
N ARG A 397 18.49 -23.39 4.24
CA ARG A 397 19.76 -23.62 3.56
C ARG A 397 19.87 -25.07 3.14
N PHE A 398 19.99 -25.34 1.84
CA PHE A 398 20.34 -26.64 1.29
C PHE A 398 21.85 -26.76 1.08
N ASN A 399 22.40 -27.94 1.41
CA ASN A 399 23.80 -28.31 1.21
C ASN A 399 23.91 -29.76 0.72
N GLY A 400 25.14 -30.23 0.47
CA GLY A 400 25.37 -31.60 -0.01
C GLY A 400 24.88 -31.83 -1.44
N VAL A 401 24.75 -30.75 -2.21
CA VAL A 401 24.24 -30.77 -3.60
C VAL A 401 25.32 -31.24 -4.56
N ASP A 402 24.91 -31.93 -5.62
CA ASP A 402 25.77 -32.32 -6.73
C ASP A 402 26.11 -31.09 -7.59
N GLY A 403 27.32 -30.55 -7.41
CA GLY A 403 27.80 -29.41 -8.18
C GLY A 403 27.98 -29.65 -9.68
N THR A 404 27.79 -30.87 -10.16
CA THR A 404 27.77 -31.19 -11.59
C THR A 404 26.38 -31.10 -12.21
N SER A 405 25.33 -30.87 -11.41
CA SER A 405 23.97 -30.72 -11.92
C SER A 405 23.79 -29.44 -12.70
N THR A 406 23.24 -29.56 -13.91
CA THR A 406 22.90 -28.45 -14.80
C THR A 406 21.43 -28.02 -14.69
N ALA A 407 20.64 -28.68 -13.85
CA ALA A 407 19.20 -28.45 -13.73
C ALA A 407 18.67 -28.65 -12.30
N ALA A 408 19.51 -28.38 -11.29
CA ALA A 408 19.15 -28.58 -9.89
C ALA A 408 17.95 -27.71 -9.51
N LYS A 409 17.01 -28.29 -8.76
CA LYS A 409 15.75 -27.66 -8.34
C LYS A 409 15.60 -27.78 -6.84
N PHE A 410 15.24 -26.68 -6.20
CA PHE A 410 15.02 -26.59 -4.76
C PHE A 410 13.68 -25.93 -4.50
N TYR A 411 12.96 -26.40 -3.49
CA TYR A 411 11.63 -25.92 -3.16
C TYR A 411 11.43 -25.78 -1.66
N ILE A 412 10.68 -24.77 -1.27
CA ILE A 412 10.14 -24.63 0.08
C ILE A 412 8.63 -24.41 0.04
N ASP A 413 7.93 -24.95 1.03
CA ASP A 413 6.47 -24.87 1.12
C ASP A 413 5.99 -25.07 2.57
N GLU A 414 4.75 -24.68 2.84
CA GLU A 414 4.00 -24.86 4.09
C GLU A 414 4.81 -24.47 5.33
N ILE A 415 5.20 -23.20 5.42
CA ILE A 415 5.86 -22.64 6.61
C ILE A 415 4.80 -22.41 7.68
N SER A 416 4.99 -23.02 8.85
CA SER A 416 4.02 -22.93 9.95
C SER A 416 4.67 -22.62 11.30
N LEU A 417 3.88 -22.02 12.19
CA LEU A 417 4.21 -21.75 13.59
C LEU A 417 3.22 -22.48 14.49
N SER A 418 3.72 -23.15 15.51
CA SER A 418 2.89 -23.84 16.51
C SER A 418 3.16 -23.34 17.92
N ASP A 419 2.13 -23.35 18.78
CA ASP A 419 2.23 -23.13 20.23
C ASP A 419 2.18 -24.45 21.03
N GLY A 420 2.30 -25.58 20.34
CA GLY A 420 2.19 -26.92 20.90
C GLY A 420 0.75 -27.45 21.01
N SER A 421 -0.26 -26.60 20.85
CA SER A 421 -1.68 -26.97 20.83
C SER A 421 -2.34 -26.78 19.46
N SER A 422 -1.92 -25.75 18.73
CA SER A 422 -2.39 -25.41 17.39
C SER A 422 -1.19 -25.12 16.48
N SER A 423 -1.38 -25.24 15.17
CA SER A 423 -0.41 -24.82 14.16
C SER A 423 -1.07 -23.84 13.20
N LYS A 424 -0.36 -22.79 12.83
CA LYS A 424 -0.80 -21.77 11.89
C LYS A 424 0.21 -21.66 10.76
N ILE A 425 -0.26 -21.78 9.52
CA ILE A 425 0.55 -21.51 8.34
C ILE A 425 0.73 -20.00 8.19
N ILE A 426 1.96 -19.60 7.91
CA ILE A 426 2.36 -18.20 7.71
C ILE A 426 2.80 -17.93 6.27
N TYR A 427 3.25 -18.95 5.54
CA TYR A 427 3.58 -18.88 4.11
C TYR A 427 3.30 -20.24 3.47
N ASP A 428 2.49 -20.25 2.42
CA ASP A 428 2.11 -21.44 1.62
C ASP A 428 2.42 -21.28 0.13
N PHE A 429 2.82 -20.08 -0.30
CA PHE A 429 3.16 -19.78 -1.69
C PHE A 429 2.06 -20.10 -2.71
N GLU A 430 0.80 -20.12 -2.27
CA GLU A 430 -0.36 -20.29 -3.13
C GLU A 430 -0.77 -18.93 -3.75
N PRO A 431 -1.42 -18.94 -4.94
CA PRO A 431 -2.02 -17.74 -5.50
C PRO A 431 -3.07 -17.15 -4.54
N ALA A 432 -3.30 -15.84 -4.65
CA ALA A 432 -4.27 -15.15 -3.80
C ALA A 432 -5.67 -15.79 -3.90
N THR A 433 -6.27 -16.05 -2.74
CA THR A 433 -7.58 -16.70 -2.58
C THR A 433 -8.70 -15.69 -2.32
N ASP A 434 -8.49 -14.41 -2.65
CA ASP A 434 -9.42 -13.30 -2.34
C ASP A 434 -9.83 -13.23 -0.85
N GLY A 435 -8.89 -13.61 0.04
CA GLY A 435 -9.09 -13.59 1.49
C GLY A 435 -9.82 -14.81 2.05
N PHE A 436 -10.09 -15.83 1.24
CA PHE A 436 -10.65 -17.09 1.71
C PHE A 436 -9.58 -17.94 2.42
N GLY A 437 -9.96 -18.50 3.57
CA GLY A 437 -9.22 -19.54 4.29
C GLY A 437 -10.02 -20.84 4.34
N ALA A 438 -9.32 -21.95 4.63
CA ALA A 438 -9.91 -23.27 4.77
C ALA A 438 -9.86 -23.78 6.21
N GLN A 439 -10.90 -24.49 6.63
CA GLN A 439 -10.97 -25.17 7.91
C GLN A 439 -11.54 -26.58 7.75
N ILE A 440 -11.14 -27.50 8.63
CA ILE A 440 -11.79 -28.80 8.81
C ILE A 440 -12.08 -28.95 10.30
N GLY A 441 -13.34 -29.23 10.65
CA GLY A 441 -13.79 -29.23 12.03
C GLY A 441 -13.53 -27.89 12.72
N TRP A 442 -13.72 -26.78 12.00
CA TRP A 442 -13.47 -25.41 12.44
C TRP A 442 -12.02 -25.11 12.86
N SER A 443 -11.08 -25.98 12.48
CA SER A 443 -9.64 -25.78 12.68
C SER A 443 -8.99 -25.43 11.35
N ASP A 444 -8.15 -24.40 11.35
CA ASP A 444 -7.43 -23.95 10.16
C ASP A 444 -6.68 -25.10 9.50
N THR A 445 -6.78 -25.18 8.18
CA THR A 445 -6.15 -26.25 7.41
C THR A 445 -5.46 -25.73 6.16
N SER A 446 -4.40 -26.44 5.81
CA SER A 446 -3.62 -26.21 4.60
C SER A 446 -4.27 -26.81 3.36
N GLY A 447 -3.84 -26.34 2.19
CA GLY A 447 -4.21 -26.89 0.88
C GLY A 447 -5.25 -26.08 0.12
N ILE A 448 -5.61 -24.89 0.60
CA ILE A 448 -6.46 -23.96 -0.14
C ILE A 448 -5.64 -23.21 -1.20
N THR A 449 -6.19 -23.01 -2.38
CA THR A 449 -5.54 -22.37 -3.53
C THR A 449 -6.56 -21.95 -4.58
N THR A 450 -6.14 -21.37 -5.70
CA THR A 450 -6.97 -21.25 -6.91
C THR A 450 -6.55 -22.28 -7.96
N SER A 451 -7.53 -22.87 -8.65
CA SER A 451 -7.33 -24.05 -9.50
C SER A 451 -8.04 -23.93 -10.85
N THR A 452 -7.46 -24.54 -11.88
CA THR A 452 -8.06 -24.69 -13.22
C THR A 452 -8.79 -26.04 -13.39
N GLU A 453 -8.82 -26.91 -12.36
CA GLU A 453 -9.43 -28.25 -12.47
C GLU A 453 -10.96 -28.22 -12.54
N TRP A 454 -11.57 -27.20 -11.98
CA TRP A 454 -13.00 -26.95 -12.07
C TRP A 454 -13.25 -25.45 -12.02
N ALA A 455 -14.12 -24.96 -12.89
CA ALA A 455 -14.69 -23.62 -12.81
C ALA A 455 -16.08 -23.67 -13.44
N LYS A 456 -17.05 -23.04 -12.80
CA LYS A 456 -18.40 -22.82 -13.28
C LYS A 456 -18.47 -21.60 -14.21
N ALA A 457 -17.71 -20.56 -13.91
CA ALA A 457 -17.58 -19.33 -14.68
C ALA A 457 -16.10 -18.99 -14.85
N GLY A 458 -15.70 -18.57 -16.04
CA GLY A 458 -14.30 -18.26 -16.32
C GLY A 458 -13.43 -19.53 -16.40
N MET A 459 -12.23 -19.49 -15.84
CA MET A 459 -11.19 -20.52 -15.99
C MET A 459 -10.61 -21.00 -14.67
N ARG A 460 -10.82 -20.28 -13.55
CA ARG A 460 -10.29 -20.65 -12.24
C ARG A 460 -11.40 -20.66 -11.19
N SER A 461 -11.19 -21.46 -10.15
CA SER A 461 -12.02 -21.45 -8.94
C SER A 461 -11.15 -21.50 -7.69
N LEU A 462 -11.73 -21.17 -6.55
CA LEU A 462 -11.12 -21.49 -5.26
C LEU A 462 -11.23 -22.98 -5.01
N ALA A 463 -10.15 -23.60 -4.55
CA ALA A 463 -10.07 -25.04 -4.32
C ALA A 463 -9.38 -25.36 -2.99
N LEU A 464 -9.82 -26.42 -2.32
CA LEU A 464 -9.13 -27.06 -1.21
C LEU A 464 -8.81 -28.50 -1.59
N TYR A 465 -7.53 -28.84 -1.53
CA TYR A 465 -7.00 -30.17 -1.79
C TYR A 465 -6.69 -30.88 -0.48
N LYS A 466 -7.27 -32.07 -0.25
CA LYS A 466 -7.03 -32.81 0.98
C LYS A 466 -7.00 -34.33 0.85
N ASN A 467 -5.98 -34.93 1.48
CA ASN A 467 -6.02 -36.32 1.87
C ASN A 467 -6.80 -36.44 3.19
N LEU A 468 -8.07 -36.80 3.09
CA LEU A 468 -8.97 -36.95 4.23
C LEU A 468 -8.60 -38.17 5.09
N SER A 469 -8.06 -39.23 4.49
CA SER A 469 -7.62 -40.43 5.23
C SER A 469 -6.46 -40.21 6.19
N ALA A 470 -5.73 -39.11 6.03
CA ALA A 470 -4.65 -38.70 6.92
C ALA A 470 -5.15 -37.90 8.14
N LEU A 471 -6.44 -37.57 8.21
CA LEU A 471 -7.05 -36.82 9.30
C LEU A 471 -7.63 -37.76 10.36
N SER A 472 -7.59 -37.36 11.62
CA SER A 472 -8.19 -38.12 12.73
C SER A 472 -9.72 -38.14 12.67
N SER A 473 -10.31 -37.10 12.11
CA SER A 473 -11.75 -36.97 11.86
C SER A 473 -12.00 -36.01 10.70
N VAL A 474 -13.11 -36.23 9.99
CA VAL A 474 -13.56 -35.36 8.89
C VAL A 474 -14.98 -34.91 9.20
N SER A 475 -15.13 -33.62 9.45
CA SER A 475 -16.41 -32.92 9.60
C SER A 475 -16.19 -31.46 9.22
N ASP A 476 -17.25 -30.77 8.82
CA ASP A 476 -17.27 -29.33 8.58
C ASP A 476 -16.06 -28.85 7.74
N ILE A 477 -16.05 -29.17 6.45
CA ILE A 477 -15.01 -28.72 5.53
C ILE A 477 -15.42 -27.34 5.03
N VAL A 478 -14.83 -26.30 5.62
CA VAL A 478 -15.26 -24.92 5.48
C VAL A 478 -14.29 -24.13 4.62
N LEU A 479 -14.81 -23.40 3.63
CA LEU A 479 -14.09 -22.36 2.90
C LEU A 479 -14.80 -21.03 3.16
N GLN A 480 -14.12 -20.06 3.79
CA GLN A 480 -14.75 -18.82 4.25
C GLN A 480 -13.82 -17.61 4.21
N ALA A 481 -14.41 -16.42 4.11
CA ALA A 481 -13.70 -15.14 4.15
C ALA A 481 -14.40 -14.15 5.09
N TYR A 482 -13.62 -13.21 5.63
CA TYR A 482 -14.09 -12.07 6.42
C TYR A 482 -13.53 -10.78 5.80
N PRO A 483 -14.18 -10.24 4.76
CA PRO A 483 -13.68 -9.07 4.05
C PRO A 483 -13.59 -7.85 4.97
N GLU A 484 -12.48 -7.11 4.89
CA GLU A 484 -12.31 -5.88 5.65
C GLU A 484 -13.39 -4.85 5.28
N GLY A 485 -14.03 -4.25 6.28
CA GLY A 485 -15.17 -3.34 6.08
C GLY A 485 -16.50 -4.02 5.73
N GLY A 486 -16.50 -5.34 5.53
CA GLY A 486 -17.67 -6.13 5.16
C GLY A 486 -18.13 -5.95 3.71
N ILE A 487 -19.17 -6.70 3.32
CA ILE A 487 -19.82 -6.62 2.01
C ILE A 487 -21.16 -5.90 2.17
N ASP A 488 -21.31 -4.76 1.51
CA ASP A 488 -22.60 -4.04 1.45
C ASP A 488 -23.59 -4.86 0.61
N VAL A 489 -24.64 -5.34 1.27
CA VAL A 489 -25.73 -6.12 0.68
C VAL A 489 -27.06 -5.41 0.81
N LYS A 490 -27.06 -4.11 1.11
CA LYS A 490 -28.27 -3.29 1.16
C LYS A 490 -29.00 -3.34 -0.17
N ASP A 491 -30.31 -3.48 -0.09
CA ASP A 491 -31.21 -3.60 -1.24
C ASP A 491 -30.91 -4.82 -2.14
N LYS A 492 -30.21 -5.84 -1.61
CA LYS A 492 -29.94 -7.11 -2.30
C LYS A 492 -30.79 -8.22 -1.75
N SER A 493 -31.14 -9.20 -2.60
CA SER A 493 -32.06 -10.26 -2.22
C SER A 493 -31.35 -11.58 -1.96
N THR A 494 -30.41 -11.97 -2.81
CA THR A 494 -29.85 -13.32 -2.79
C THR A 494 -28.35 -13.31 -3.05
N LEU A 495 -27.61 -13.97 -2.15
CA LEU A 495 -26.24 -14.38 -2.38
C LEU A 495 -26.24 -15.81 -2.91
N THR A 496 -25.55 -16.06 -4.03
CA THR A 496 -25.44 -17.38 -4.66
C THR A 496 -23.98 -17.77 -4.78
N VAL A 497 -23.66 -19.04 -4.52
CA VAL A 497 -22.32 -19.61 -4.64
C VAL A 497 -22.38 -20.92 -5.40
N SER A 498 -21.58 -21.08 -6.46
CA SER A 498 -21.45 -22.35 -7.16
C SER A 498 -20.38 -23.20 -6.49
N VAL A 499 -20.65 -24.48 -6.25
CA VAL A 499 -19.73 -25.36 -5.53
C VAL A 499 -19.54 -26.68 -6.24
N HIS A 500 -18.37 -27.29 -6.02
CA HIS A 500 -18.08 -28.64 -6.50
C HIS A 500 -17.28 -29.45 -5.49
N ALA A 501 -17.44 -30.77 -5.51
CA ALA A 501 -16.59 -31.71 -4.80
C ALA A 501 -16.18 -32.86 -5.73
N MET A 502 -14.88 -33.14 -5.77
CA MET A 502 -14.28 -34.20 -6.59
C MET A 502 -13.51 -35.16 -5.71
N GLY A 503 -13.64 -36.46 -5.95
CA GLY A 503 -12.93 -37.48 -5.18
C GLY A 503 -13.32 -37.52 -3.68
N ALA A 504 -14.40 -36.87 -3.27
CA ALA A 504 -14.83 -36.74 -1.88
C ALA A 504 -15.96 -37.71 -1.48
N GLY A 505 -16.29 -38.68 -2.34
CA GLY A 505 -17.44 -39.58 -2.14
C GLY A 505 -18.75 -39.05 -2.73
N ASN A 506 -19.78 -39.89 -2.73
CA ASN A 506 -21.07 -39.58 -3.40
C ASN A 506 -22.13 -38.96 -2.47
N ALA A 507 -21.86 -38.89 -1.17
CA ALA A 507 -22.81 -38.41 -0.15
C ALA A 507 -22.53 -36.96 0.28
N VAL A 508 -21.74 -36.23 -0.51
CA VAL A 508 -21.35 -34.86 -0.17
C VAL A 508 -22.56 -33.93 -0.34
N ASN A 509 -22.79 -33.11 0.68
CA ASN A 509 -23.67 -31.95 0.62
C ASN A 509 -22.91 -30.70 1.04
N ALA A 510 -23.47 -29.53 0.72
CA ALA A 510 -22.86 -28.26 1.07
C ALA A 510 -23.93 -27.25 1.50
N LYS A 511 -23.56 -26.31 2.37
CA LYS A 511 -24.41 -25.18 2.76
C LYS A 511 -23.64 -23.86 2.66
N LEU A 512 -24.29 -22.85 2.07
CA LEU A 512 -23.79 -21.47 2.07
C LEU A 512 -24.25 -20.80 3.36
N PHE A 513 -23.34 -20.10 4.02
CA PHE A 513 -23.63 -19.28 5.19
C PHE A 513 -23.05 -17.87 5.06
N VAL A 514 -23.63 -16.96 5.82
CA VAL A 514 -23.19 -15.58 5.98
C VAL A 514 -23.24 -15.16 7.44
N LYS A 515 -22.50 -14.11 7.77
CA LYS A 515 -22.54 -13.43 9.08
C LYS A 515 -22.84 -11.96 8.87
N ASP A 516 -23.79 -11.42 9.60
CA ASP A 516 -24.13 -9.99 9.53
C ASP A 516 -23.09 -9.11 10.27
N LYS A 517 -23.34 -7.79 10.34
CA LYS A 517 -22.50 -6.82 11.06
C LYS A 517 -22.27 -7.13 12.55
N ASP A 518 -23.17 -7.90 13.17
CA ASP A 518 -23.09 -8.30 14.58
C ASP A 518 -22.56 -9.74 14.73
N TYR A 519 -22.03 -10.31 13.63
CA TYR A 519 -21.54 -11.68 13.51
C TYR A 519 -22.60 -12.76 13.75
N VAL A 520 -23.88 -12.43 13.57
CA VAL A 520 -24.98 -13.40 13.66
C VAL A 520 -25.02 -14.25 12.40
N TRP A 521 -25.07 -15.57 12.60
CA TRP A 521 -25.07 -16.57 11.53
C TRP A 521 -26.42 -16.70 10.83
N LYS A 522 -26.42 -16.74 9.50
CA LYS A 522 -27.57 -17.11 8.65
C LYS A 522 -27.09 -18.06 7.55
N ASP A 523 -27.84 -19.11 7.23
CA ASP A 523 -27.50 -20.06 6.16
C ASP A 523 -28.72 -20.47 5.31
N GLY A 524 -28.42 -21.10 4.17
CA GLY A 524 -29.40 -21.50 3.15
C GLY A 524 -29.90 -22.94 3.30
N GLY A 525 -29.46 -23.65 4.35
CA GLY A 525 -29.61 -25.10 4.46
C GLY A 525 -28.63 -25.90 3.60
N ALA A 526 -28.55 -27.20 3.89
CA ALA A 526 -27.69 -28.13 3.16
C ALA A 526 -28.35 -28.58 1.85
N VAL A 527 -27.55 -28.67 0.78
CA VAL A 527 -27.94 -29.12 -0.55
C VAL A 527 -27.01 -30.27 -0.96
N ASP A 528 -27.58 -31.40 -1.34
CA ASP A 528 -26.82 -32.54 -1.86
C ASP A 528 -26.16 -32.20 -3.20
N LEU A 529 -24.90 -32.59 -3.38
CA LEU A 529 -24.15 -32.31 -4.59
C LEU A 529 -24.48 -33.35 -5.69
N VAL A 530 -25.23 -32.93 -6.71
CA VAL A 530 -25.58 -33.80 -7.85
C VAL A 530 -24.43 -33.83 -8.85
N ASN A 531 -23.88 -35.02 -9.11
CA ASN A 531 -22.63 -35.17 -9.87
C ASN A 531 -21.50 -34.29 -9.29
N GLY A 532 -21.46 -34.18 -7.96
CA GLY A 532 -20.47 -33.38 -7.26
C GLY A 532 -20.71 -31.88 -7.30
N SER A 533 -21.78 -31.33 -7.90
CA SER A 533 -21.99 -29.87 -7.99
C SER A 533 -23.33 -29.40 -7.41
N ALA A 534 -23.39 -28.15 -6.95
CA ALA A 534 -24.62 -27.43 -6.62
C ALA A 534 -24.44 -25.91 -6.72
N ASP A 535 -25.55 -25.18 -6.89
CA ASP A 535 -25.61 -23.74 -6.65
C ASP A 535 -26.33 -23.52 -5.32
N LEU A 536 -25.65 -22.90 -4.36
CA LEU A 536 -26.14 -22.65 -3.00
C LEU A 536 -26.63 -21.21 -2.88
N THR A 537 -27.74 -20.99 -2.20
CA THR A 537 -28.33 -19.64 -2.06
C THR A 537 -28.63 -19.28 -0.62
N VAL A 538 -28.39 -18.03 -0.24
CA VAL A 538 -28.83 -17.43 1.02
C VAL A 538 -29.59 -16.15 0.74
N ASP A 539 -30.76 -16.00 1.36
CA ASP A 539 -31.49 -14.74 1.37
C ASP A 539 -30.76 -13.71 2.24
N VAL A 540 -30.45 -12.56 1.67
CA VAL A 540 -29.77 -11.44 2.34
C VAL A 540 -30.63 -10.18 2.42
N SER A 541 -31.90 -10.25 2.03
CA SER A 541 -32.83 -9.10 1.97
C SER A 541 -33.07 -8.37 3.29
N THR A 542 -32.75 -9.00 4.41
CA THR A 542 -32.88 -8.45 5.76
C THR A 542 -31.54 -7.99 6.36
N ILE A 543 -30.46 -8.03 5.59
CA ILE A 543 -29.11 -7.69 6.05
C ILE A 543 -28.61 -6.50 5.23
N ASP A 544 -28.00 -5.52 5.88
CA ASP A 544 -27.38 -4.38 5.20
C ASP A 544 -25.90 -4.63 4.90
N LEU A 545 -25.22 -5.36 5.79
CA LEU A 545 -23.77 -5.57 5.72
C LEU A 545 -23.41 -6.99 6.19
N LEU A 546 -22.65 -7.72 5.36
CA LEU A 546 -22.07 -9.01 5.74
C LEU A 546 -20.66 -8.80 6.28
N SER A 547 -20.37 -9.30 7.48
CA SER A 547 -19.01 -9.36 8.04
C SER A 547 -18.22 -10.57 7.54
N GLY A 548 -18.91 -11.59 7.03
CA GLY A 548 -18.26 -12.79 6.50
C GLY A 548 -19.23 -13.70 5.76
N LEU A 549 -18.66 -14.61 4.98
CA LEU A 549 -19.39 -15.61 4.19
C LEU A 549 -18.54 -16.87 4.04
N GLY A 550 -19.18 -17.99 3.78
CA GLY A 550 -18.48 -19.22 3.45
C GLY A 550 -19.38 -20.36 3.02
N VAL A 551 -18.75 -21.46 2.60
CA VAL A 551 -19.42 -22.73 2.31
C VAL A 551 -18.89 -23.77 3.28
N ASP A 552 -19.80 -24.59 3.80
CA ASP A 552 -19.48 -25.75 4.62
C ASP A 552 -19.91 -27.03 3.89
N PHE A 553 -18.93 -27.87 3.52
CA PHE A 553 -19.11 -29.18 2.90
C PHE A 553 -19.12 -30.29 3.96
N ASN A 554 -20.11 -31.19 3.86
CA ASN A 554 -20.31 -32.30 4.77
C ASN A 554 -20.54 -33.62 4.02
N GLY A 555 -20.48 -34.74 4.73
CA GLY A 555 -20.73 -36.07 4.15
C GLY A 555 -19.60 -36.61 3.27
N ALA A 556 -18.41 -35.99 3.34
CA ALA A 556 -17.24 -36.45 2.60
C ALA A 556 -16.73 -37.81 3.11
N ASP A 557 -16.27 -38.64 2.18
CA ASP A 557 -15.64 -39.93 2.49
C ASP A 557 -14.29 -39.73 3.16
N GLY A 558 -14.24 -39.99 4.47
CA GLY A 558 -13.02 -39.90 5.26
C GLY A 558 -11.90 -40.85 4.82
N ALA A 559 -12.18 -41.86 4.00
CA ALA A 559 -11.15 -42.71 3.41
C ALA A 559 -10.52 -42.12 2.13
N SER A 560 -11.02 -40.99 1.63
CA SER A 560 -10.48 -40.36 0.42
C SER A 560 -9.04 -39.88 0.63
N THR A 561 -8.17 -40.22 -0.31
CA THR A 561 -6.78 -39.77 -0.32
C THR A 561 -6.55 -38.50 -1.14
N ASN A 562 -7.56 -38.03 -1.89
CA ASN A 562 -7.44 -36.92 -2.83
C ASN A 562 -8.80 -36.21 -3.02
N ALA A 563 -9.45 -35.86 -1.91
CA ALA A 563 -10.68 -35.10 -1.93
C ALA A 563 -10.38 -33.63 -2.30
N LYS A 564 -11.24 -33.06 -3.15
CA LYS A 564 -11.11 -31.67 -3.61
C LYS A 564 -12.46 -30.98 -3.45
N PHE A 565 -12.45 -29.76 -2.93
CA PHE A 565 -13.66 -28.95 -2.69
C PHE A 565 -13.47 -27.59 -3.32
N PHE A 566 -14.47 -27.12 -4.07
CA PHE A 566 -14.35 -25.93 -4.89
C PHE A 566 -15.47 -24.95 -4.61
N ILE A 567 -15.13 -23.66 -4.62
CA ILE A 567 -16.09 -22.55 -4.71
C ILE A 567 -15.78 -21.77 -5.98
N ASP A 568 -16.81 -21.46 -6.75
CA ASP A 568 -16.73 -20.55 -7.87
C ASP A 568 -17.99 -19.66 -7.99
N SER A 569 -17.87 -18.57 -8.74
CA SER A 569 -18.96 -17.65 -9.11
C SER A 569 -19.83 -17.23 -7.91
N ILE A 570 -19.21 -16.51 -6.97
CA ILE A 570 -19.97 -15.91 -5.87
C ILE A 570 -20.67 -14.68 -6.43
N THR A 571 -22.00 -14.66 -6.40
CA THR A 571 -22.80 -13.58 -6.97
C THR A 571 -23.83 -13.03 -5.99
N LEU A 572 -24.14 -11.74 -6.13
CA LEU A 572 -25.14 -11.01 -5.37
C LEU A 572 -26.20 -10.48 -6.34
N ASP A 573 -27.41 -11.03 -6.27
CA ASP A 573 -28.46 -10.85 -7.28
C ASP A 573 -27.96 -11.07 -8.73
N GLY A 574 -27.10 -12.08 -8.92
CA GLY A 574 -26.50 -12.42 -10.21
C GLY A 574 -25.31 -11.57 -10.63
N LYS A 575 -24.92 -10.55 -9.85
CA LYS A 575 -23.68 -9.79 -10.09
C LYS A 575 -22.49 -10.46 -9.40
N VAL A 576 -21.41 -10.71 -10.14
CA VAL A 576 -20.17 -11.31 -9.60
C VAL A 576 -19.59 -10.45 -8.47
N LEU A 577 -19.28 -11.12 -7.37
CA LEU A 577 -18.61 -10.59 -6.19
C LEU A 577 -17.18 -11.15 -6.07
N TYR A 578 -17.01 -12.46 -6.28
CA TYR A 578 -15.70 -13.12 -6.34
C TYR A 578 -15.63 -13.99 -7.59
N SER A 579 -14.45 -14.00 -8.23
CA SER A 579 -14.20 -14.78 -9.45
C SER A 579 -12.97 -15.68 -9.37
N PHE A 580 -12.05 -15.47 -8.42
CA PHE A 580 -10.84 -16.30 -8.24
C PHE A 580 -9.91 -16.41 -9.47
N GLU A 581 -10.08 -15.52 -10.45
CA GLU A 581 -9.30 -15.53 -11.70
C GLU A 581 -7.88 -14.98 -11.53
N GLY A 582 -7.63 -14.27 -10.43
CA GLY A 582 -6.31 -13.71 -10.11
C GLY A 582 -5.87 -12.58 -11.04
N THR A 583 -6.83 -11.87 -11.65
CA THR A 583 -6.57 -10.85 -12.69
C THR A 583 -6.52 -9.42 -12.17
N GLY A 584 -6.75 -9.21 -10.86
CA GLY A 584 -6.91 -7.88 -10.28
C GLY A 584 -8.05 -7.10 -10.95
N ASP A 585 -7.82 -5.81 -11.22
CA ASP A 585 -8.80 -4.91 -11.85
C ASP A 585 -8.87 -5.04 -13.39
N TRP A 586 -8.19 -6.02 -13.98
CA TRP A 586 -8.26 -6.24 -15.42
C TRP A 586 -9.58 -6.87 -15.83
N GLU A 587 -10.12 -6.35 -16.93
CA GLU A 587 -11.34 -6.81 -17.56
C GLU A 587 -11.05 -7.37 -18.95
N PHE A 588 -11.85 -8.36 -19.35
CA PHE A 588 -11.81 -8.94 -20.68
C PHE A 588 -13.12 -8.70 -21.41
N GLN A 589 -13.00 -8.26 -22.66
CA GLN A 589 -14.14 -7.88 -23.48
C GLN A 589 -14.00 -8.42 -24.89
N ASN A 590 -15.14 -8.76 -25.49
CA ASN A 590 -15.26 -9.05 -26.90
C ASN A 590 -16.24 -8.04 -27.52
N ASN A 591 -15.82 -7.36 -28.57
CA ASN A 591 -16.54 -6.25 -29.19
C ASN A 591 -16.99 -5.19 -28.17
N TRP A 592 -16.07 -4.82 -27.26
CA TRP A 592 -16.29 -3.83 -26.19
C TRP A 592 -17.41 -4.18 -25.21
N THR A 593 -17.80 -5.45 -25.18
CA THR A 593 -18.77 -6.01 -24.24
C THR A 593 -18.05 -7.00 -23.32
N GLY A 594 -18.25 -6.88 -22.02
CA GLY A 594 -17.66 -7.80 -21.03
C GLY A 594 -17.94 -9.25 -21.37
N THR A 595 -16.91 -10.09 -21.27
CA THR A 595 -16.99 -11.55 -21.51
C THR A 595 -16.21 -12.31 -20.44
N THR A 596 -16.56 -13.58 -20.24
CA THR A 596 -15.82 -14.48 -19.36
C THR A 596 -14.54 -14.98 -20.03
N GLY A 597 -13.64 -15.59 -19.24
CA GLY A 597 -12.44 -16.26 -19.72
C GLY A 597 -11.13 -15.52 -19.46
N ILE A 598 -11.19 -14.40 -18.73
CA ILE A 598 -9.98 -13.76 -18.19
C ILE A 598 -9.43 -14.58 -17.04
N HIS A 599 -8.11 -14.78 -17.00
CA HIS A 599 -7.42 -15.55 -15.96
C HIS A 599 -5.92 -15.27 -15.96
N LEU A 600 -5.26 -15.57 -14.84
CA LEU A 600 -3.81 -15.67 -14.78
C LEU A 600 -3.34 -16.97 -15.45
N SER A 601 -2.35 -16.87 -16.36
CA SER A 601 -1.88 -17.97 -17.20
C SER A 601 -0.37 -18.17 -17.11
N THR A 602 0.07 -19.42 -17.25
CA THR A 602 1.49 -19.82 -17.39
C THR A 602 1.85 -20.29 -18.81
N ASP A 603 0.88 -20.27 -19.73
CA ASP A 603 1.07 -20.73 -21.11
C ASP A 603 2.02 -19.83 -21.91
N TRP A 604 2.04 -18.54 -21.58
CA TRP A 604 2.94 -17.55 -22.15
C TRP A 604 3.23 -16.47 -21.12
N ALA A 605 4.46 -15.97 -21.10
CA ALA A 605 4.88 -14.75 -20.40
C ALA A 605 6.06 -14.16 -21.17
N LYS A 606 6.16 -12.83 -21.25
CA LYS A 606 7.31 -12.13 -21.84
C LYS A 606 8.47 -12.15 -20.87
N SER A 607 8.20 -11.88 -19.59
CA SER A 607 9.14 -11.97 -18.49
C SER A 607 8.53 -12.81 -17.36
N GLY A 608 9.37 -13.38 -16.49
CA GLY A 608 8.86 -14.19 -15.39
C GLY A 608 8.18 -15.50 -15.85
N SER A 609 7.09 -15.86 -15.19
CA SER A 609 6.43 -17.17 -15.30
C SER A 609 4.94 -17.08 -15.62
N THR A 610 4.34 -15.89 -15.51
CA THR A 610 2.89 -15.70 -15.61
C THR A 610 2.51 -14.45 -16.38
N SER A 611 1.33 -14.46 -17.01
CA SER A 611 0.74 -13.30 -17.68
C SER A 611 -0.78 -13.28 -17.48
N ILE A 612 -1.43 -12.16 -17.79
CA ILE A 612 -2.90 -12.16 -17.93
C ILE A 612 -3.28 -12.68 -19.30
N ALA A 613 -4.24 -13.59 -19.32
CA ALA A 613 -4.82 -14.15 -20.53
C ALA A 613 -6.33 -13.92 -20.55
N GLY A 614 -6.87 -13.67 -21.75
CA GLY A 614 -8.29 -13.80 -22.04
C GLY A 614 -8.48 -14.90 -23.08
N THR A 615 -9.19 -15.98 -22.72
CA THR A 615 -9.55 -17.06 -23.65
C THR A 615 -11.03 -16.97 -24.00
N THR A 616 -11.36 -17.03 -25.28
CA THR A 616 -12.76 -17.04 -25.71
C THR A 616 -12.93 -17.73 -27.06
N GLN A 617 -14.06 -18.44 -27.20
CA GLN A 617 -14.56 -18.90 -28.48
C GLN A 617 -15.13 -17.73 -29.29
N LEU A 618 -14.46 -17.39 -30.38
CA LEU A 618 -14.93 -16.35 -31.29
C LEU A 618 -16.16 -16.79 -32.08
N LYS A 619 -16.89 -15.80 -32.58
CA LYS A 619 -17.97 -15.93 -33.55
C LYS A 619 -17.63 -15.11 -34.80
N ASP A 620 -18.27 -15.45 -35.91
CA ASP A 620 -18.10 -14.68 -37.15
C ASP A 620 -18.48 -13.22 -36.93
N GLY A 621 -17.55 -12.31 -37.23
CA GLY A 621 -17.70 -10.87 -37.02
C GLY A 621 -17.06 -10.33 -35.75
N ASP A 622 -16.52 -11.20 -34.87
CA ASP A 622 -15.70 -10.76 -33.75
C ASP A 622 -14.37 -10.18 -34.23
N ASP A 623 -14.07 -8.95 -33.83
CA ASP A 623 -12.90 -8.21 -34.31
C ASP A 623 -12.24 -7.35 -33.23
N ASN A 624 -12.84 -7.19 -32.05
CA ASN A 624 -12.29 -6.35 -31.00
C ASN A 624 -12.21 -7.11 -29.70
N VAL A 625 -11.12 -7.85 -29.54
CA VAL A 625 -10.84 -8.53 -28.27
C VAL A 625 -10.01 -7.59 -27.41
N VAL A 626 -10.43 -7.29 -26.20
CA VAL A 626 -9.87 -6.20 -25.40
C VAL A 626 -9.55 -6.69 -23.99
N LEU A 627 -8.32 -6.42 -23.54
CA LEU A 627 -7.91 -6.50 -22.14
C LEU A 627 -7.62 -5.08 -21.65
N GLN A 628 -8.30 -4.63 -20.60
CA GLN A 628 -8.13 -3.26 -20.10
C GLN A 628 -8.35 -3.17 -18.60
N LEU A 629 -7.88 -2.09 -17.98
CA LEU A 629 -8.20 -1.76 -16.60
C LEU A 629 -8.52 -0.27 -16.41
N TYR A 630 -9.20 0.05 -15.31
CA TYR A 630 -9.46 1.41 -14.85
C TYR A 630 -8.98 1.58 -13.41
N PRO A 631 -7.72 2.00 -13.21
CA PRO A 631 -7.15 2.19 -11.88
C PRO A 631 -8.01 3.12 -11.04
N LYS A 632 -8.41 2.68 -9.85
CA LYS A 632 -9.19 3.51 -8.93
C LYS A 632 -8.40 4.77 -8.58
N GLY A 633 -8.98 5.94 -8.87
CA GLY A 633 -8.34 7.23 -8.64
C GLY A 633 -7.38 7.69 -9.76
N GLY A 634 -7.21 6.90 -10.82
CA GLY A 634 -6.33 7.21 -11.96
C GLY A 634 -4.84 7.09 -11.64
N ILE A 635 -4.02 7.15 -12.69
CA ILE A 635 -2.56 7.10 -12.65
C ILE A 635 -2.06 8.52 -12.85
N LEU A 636 -1.54 9.13 -11.79
CA LEU A 636 -0.91 10.44 -11.89
C LEU A 636 0.45 10.31 -12.58
N ARG A 637 0.63 11.03 -13.68
CA ARG A 637 1.89 11.01 -14.43
C ARG A 637 3.00 11.65 -13.61
N GLY A 638 4.07 10.89 -13.36
CA GLY A 638 5.34 11.44 -12.91
C GLY A 638 6.09 12.11 -14.06
N ASP A 639 7.37 11.80 -14.19
CA ASP A 639 8.18 12.23 -15.34
C ASP A 639 8.05 11.28 -16.53
N ILE A 640 7.25 10.21 -16.39
CA ILE A 640 6.97 9.22 -17.44
C ILE A 640 6.31 9.89 -18.64
N THR A 641 6.68 9.45 -19.84
CA THR A 641 6.19 9.96 -21.12
C THR A 641 5.63 8.87 -22.02
N LYS A 642 5.90 7.60 -21.72
CA LYS A 642 5.45 6.46 -22.52
C LYS A 642 4.83 5.37 -21.67
N LEU A 643 3.90 4.65 -22.28
CA LEU A 643 3.35 3.39 -21.80
C LEU A 643 3.75 2.30 -22.79
N LYS A 644 4.21 1.16 -22.29
CA LYS A 644 4.52 -0.04 -23.07
C LYS A 644 3.78 -1.25 -22.51
N VAL A 645 3.41 -2.16 -23.40
CA VAL A 645 2.78 -3.44 -23.04
C VAL A 645 3.27 -4.52 -24.00
N SER A 646 3.71 -5.66 -23.47
CA SER A 646 4.05 -6.83 -24.26
C SER A 646 2.82 -7.71 -24.46
N VAL A 647 2.63 -8.23 -25.66
CA VAL A 647 1.41 -8.98 -26.00
C VAL A 647 1.74 -10.26 -26.76
N HIS A 648 0.85 -11.24 -26.63
CA HIS A 648 0.88 -12.47 -27.45
C HIS A 648 -0.53 -12.95 -27.79
N VAL A 649 -0.66 -13.75 -28.84
CA VAL A 649 -1.90 -14.45 -29.18
C VAL A 649 -1.62 -15.90 -29.58
N LYS A 650 -2.55 -16.77 -29.22
CA LYS A 650 -2.56 -18.20 -29.56
C LYS A 650 -3.91 -18.54 -30.18
N ASP A 651 -3.88 -19.37 -31.22
CA ASP A 651 -5.09 -19.85 -31.93
C ASP A 651 -6.03 -18.75 -32.46
N ALA A 652 -5.51 -17.53 -32.67
CA ALA A 652 -6.26 -16.37 -33.15
C ALA A 652 -6.07 -16.08 -34.66
N GLY A 653 -5.27 -16.88 -35.37
CA GLY A 653 -4.95 -16.69 -36.79
C GLY A 653 -3.69 -15.82 -37.04
N PRO A 654 -3.15 -15.83 -38.27
CA PRO A 654 -1.82 -15.28 -38.57
C PRO A 654 -1.78 -13.77 -38.83
N ALA A 655 -2.93 -13.10 -38.94
CA ALA A 655 -3.04 -11.70 -39.34
C ALA A 655 -3.52 -10.77 -38.21
N VAL A 656 -3.45 -11.24 -36.97
CA VAL A 656 -3.89 -10.47 -35.81
C VAL A 656 -2.98 -9.24 -35.64
N LYS A 657 -3.62 -8.12 -35.33
CA LYS A 657 -2.96 -6.88 -34.94
C LYS A 657 -3.32 -6.55 -33.49
N ALA A 658 -2.45 -5.84 -32.81
CA ALA A 658 -2.75 -5.28 -31.49
C ALA A 658 -2.53 -3.77 -31.45
N GLN A 659 -3.28 -3.09 -30.60
CA GLN A 659 -3.25 -1.64 -30.43
C GLN A 659 -3.33 -1.32 -28.94
N LEU A 660 -2.28 -0.69 -28.42
CA LEU A 660 -2.24 -0.15 -27.06
C LEU A 660 -2.97 1.18 -27.02
N PHE A 661 -3.82 1.36 -26.03
CA PHE A 661 -4.57 2.58 -25.81
C PHE A 661 -4.56 3.00 -24.34
N ALA A 662 -4.84 4.29 -24.12
CA ALA A 662 -5.10 4.84 -22.81
C ALA A 662 -6.15 5.96 -22.87
N LYS A 663 -6.68 6.30 -21.70
CA LYS A 663 -7.70 7.32 -21.49
C LYS A 663 -7.17 8.34 -20.48
N ASP A 664 -7.32 9.63 -20.80
CA ASP A 664 -7.00 10.70 -19.84
C ASP A 664 -8.04 10.82 -18.72
N LYS A 665 -7.84 11.77 -17.80
CA LYS A 665 -8.78 12.08 -16.71
C LYS A 665 -10.21 12.44 -17.12
N ASN A 666 -10.42 12.83 -18.38
CA ASN A 666 -11.73 13.14 -18.94
C ASN A 666 -12.29 11.98 -19.78
N PHE A 667 -11.66 10.80 -19.70
CA PHE A 667 -11.95 9.63 -20.52
C PHE A 667 -11.73 9.85 -22.03
N THR A 668 -10.88 10.81 -22.40
CA THR A 668 -10.48 11.04 -23.79
C THR A 668 -9.53 9.94 -24.24
N TRP A 669 -9.89 9.24 -25.31
CA TRP A 669 -9.13 8.13 -25.88
C TRP A 669 -7.92 8.57 -26.70
N LYS A 670 -6.80 7.85 -26.57
CA LYS A 670 -5.67 7.86 -27.52
C LYS A 670 -5.09 6.45 -27.63
N ASP A 671 -4.52 6.14 -28.79
CA ASP A 671 -3.85 4.87 -29.04
C ASP A 671 -2.56 5.04 -29.84
N GLY A 672 -1.72 4.00 -29.82
CA GLY A 672 -0.43 3.93 -30.50
C GLY A 672 -0.49 3.48 -31.96
N GLY A 673 -1.70 3.28 -32.50
CA GLY A 673 -1.92 2.62 -33.79
C GLY A 673 -1.85 1.09 -33.72
N ALA A 674 -2.28 0.44 -34.80
CA ALA A 674 -2.30 -1.02 -34.91
C ALA A 674 -0.92 -1.57 -35.32
N VAL A 675 -0.44 -2.58 -34.61
CA VAL A 675 0.83 -3.28 -34.85
C VAL A 675 0.55 -4.74 -35.21
N ASP A 676 1.18 -5.24 -36.27
CA ASP A 676 1.06 -6.64 -36.67
C ASP A 676 1.79 -7.57 -35.68
N LEU A 677 1.15 -8.68 -35.27
CA LEU A 677 1.75 -9.63 -34.33
C LEU A 677 2.62 -10.66 -35.05
N VAL A 678 3.92 -10.38 -35.17
CA VAL A 678 4.89 -11.27 -35.82
C VAL A 678 5.16 -12.49 -34.93
N GLY A 679 4.84 -13.69 -35.43
CA GLY A 679 4.92 -14.91 -34.61
C GLY A 679 3.94 -14.92 -33.43
N GLY A 680 2.87 -14.11 -33.52
CA GLY A 680 1.87 -13.97 -32.47
C GLY A 680 2.21 -12.94 -31.40
N SER A 681 3.38 -12.28 -31.42
CA SER A 681 3.79 -11.33 -30.37
C SER A 681 4.13 -9.93 -30.90
N ALA A 682 4.03 -8.93 -30.01
CA ALA A 682 4.57 -7.59 -30.21
C ALA A 682 4.82 -6.89 -28.86
N ASP A 683 5.70 -5.89 -28.87
CA ASP A 683 5.79 -4.90 -27.80
C ASP A 683 5.13 -3.61 -28.33
N LEU A 684 4.09 -3.14 -27.65
CA LEU A 684 3.31 -1.97 -28.03
C LEU A 684 3.81 -0.76 -27.25
N GLU A 685 3.73 0.43 -27.86
CA GLU A 685 4.13 1.70 -27.23
C GLU A 685 3.09 2.79 -27.49
N LEU A 686 2.84 3.63 -26.48
CA LEU A 686 1.97 4.80 -26.54
C LEU A 686 2.63 6.00 -25.86
N ASP A 687 2.79 7.09 -26.59
CA ASP A 687 3.18 8.39 -26.02
C ASP A 687 2.02 9.00 -25.22
N ILE A 688 2.25 9.21 -23.92
CA ILE A 688 1.32 9.79 -22.95
C ILE A 688 1.81 11.15 -22.40
N SER A 689 2.86 11.73 -22.98
CA SER A 689 3.49 12.98 -22.51
C SER A 689 2.55 14.19 -22.41
N ALA A 690 1.48 14.19 -23.22
CA ALA A 690 0.49 15.26 -23.28
C ALA A 690 -0.54 15.23 -22.13
N TRP A 691 -0.53 14.20 -21.28
CA TRP A 691 -1.54 14.00 -20.24
C TRP A 691 -0.92 13.99 -18.85
N ASP A 692 -1.53 14.68 -17.90
CA ASP A 692 -1.04 14.67 -16.51
C ASP A 692 -1.55 13.47 -15.71
N GLU A 693 -2.60 12.81 -16.19
CA GLU A 693 -3.24 11.68 -15.50
C GLU A 693 -3.93 10.75 -16.51
N LEU A 694 -3.85 9.43 -16.26
CA LEU A 694 -4.58 8.40 -16.99
C LEU A 694 -5.72 7.84 -16.12
N SER A 695 -6.92 7.66 -16.68
CA SER A 695 -8.04 6.98 -16.00
C SER A 695 -8.26 5.54 -16.43
N GLY A 696 -7.61 5.11 -17.51
CA GLY A 696 -7.67 3.72 -17.96
C GLY A 696 -6.67 3.44 -19.07
N LEU A 697 -6.33 2.18 -19.24
CA LEU A 697 -5.43 1.70 -20.28
C LEU A 697 -5.79 0.27 -20.68
N GLY A 698 -5.37 -0.14 -21.87
CA GLY A 698 -5.60 -1.50 -22.33
C GLY A 698 -5.02 -1.80 -23.70
N VAL A 699 -5.20 -3.04 -24.13
CA VAL A 699 -4.82 -3.54 -25.43
C VAL A 699 -6.07 -4.03 -26.16
N ARG A 700 -6.21 -3.61 -27.42
CA ARG A 700 -7.21 -4.10 -28.37
C ARG A 700 -6.53 -4.97 -29.41
N PHE A 701 -6.96 -6.22 -29.52
CA PHE A 701 -6.58 -7.17 -30.58
C PHE A 701 -7.64 -7.16 -31.69
N MET A 702 -7.17 -7.15 -32.95
CA MET A 702 -7.99 -6.98 -34.15
C MET A 702 -7.63 -7.99 -35.23
N GLY A 703 -8.60 -8.33 -36.07
CA GLY A 703 -8.49 -9.33 -37.12
C GLY A 703 -8.30 -10.79 -36.66
N PRO A 704 -8.78 -11.22 -35.47
CA PRO A 704 -8.70 -12.63 -35.14
C PRO A 704 -9.63 -13.47 -36.02
N VAL A 705 -9.23 -14.72 -36.27
CA VAL A 705 -9.97 -15.67 -37.09
C VAL A 705 -10.78 -16.60 -36.20
N ASN A 706 -12.09 -16.63 -36.41
CA ASN A 706 -12.95 -17.63 -35.79
C ASN A 706 -12.53 -19.04 -36.24
N SER A 707 -12.24 -19.91 -35.29
CA SER A 707 -11.76 -21.28 -35.51
C SER A 707 -12.48 -22.28 -34.59
N ALA A 708 -12.25 -23.58 -34.79
CA ALA A 708 -12.81 -24.61 -33.91
C ALA A 708 -12.16 -24.66 -32.52
N THR A 709 -10.99 -24.05 -32.36
CA THR A 709 -10.28 -23.90 -31.09
C THR A 709 -10.51 -22.48 -30.57
N GLU A 710 -10.68 -22.35 -29.25
CA GLU A 710 -10.74 -21.03 -28.61
C GLU A 710 -9.44 -20.26 -28.82
N SER A 711 -9.57 -18.96 -29.04
CA SER A 711 -8.41 -18.08 -29.16
C SER A 711 -8.04 -17.51 -27.79
N THR A 712 -6.74 -17.36 -27.54
CA THR A 712 -6.21 -16.76 -26.30
C THR A 712 -5.36 -15.54 -26.60
N TYR A 713 -5.55 -14.49 -25.79
CA TYR A 713 -4.88 -13.20 -25.92
C TYR A 713 -4.19 -12.89 -24.61
N TYR A 714 -2.91 -12.56 -24.68
CA TYR A 714 -2.05 -12.36 -23.51
C TYR A 714 -1.54 -10.92 -23.46
N ILE A 715 -1.43 -10.41 -22.25
CA ILE A 715 -0.69 -9.18 -21.94
C ILE A 715 0.31 -9.46 -20.82
N ASP A 716 1.48 -8.87 -20.93
CA ASP A 716 2.54 -8.92 -19.94
C ASP A 716 3.39 -7.64 -19.98
N ASP A 717 4.23 -7.42 -18.97
CA ASP A 717 5.17 -6.30 -18.88
C ASP A 717 4.51 -4.94 -19.21
N VAL A 718 3.53 -4.52 -18.42
CA VAL A 718 2.96 -3.16 -18.49
C VAL A 718 3.96 -2.22 -17.84
N ILE A 719 4.59 -1.35 -18.64
CA ILE A 719 5.74 -0.53 -18.24
C ILE A 719 5.45 0.94 -18.52
N PHE A 720 5.78 1.81 -17.58
CA PHE A 720 5.89 3.25 -17.82
C PHE A 720 7.36 3.64 -18.02
N GLU A 721 7.64 4.52 -18.98
CA GLU A 721 8.99 5.08 -19.23
C GLU A 721 9.00 6.60 -19.21
#